data_AF-A0AAV0KBA8-F1
#
_entry.id   AF-A0AAV0KBA8-F1
#
_cell.length_a   1.000
_cell.length_b   1.000
_cell.length_c   1.000
_cell.angle_alpha   90.00
_cell.angle_beta   90.00
_cell.angle_gamma   90.00
#
_symmetry.space_group_name_H-M   'P 1'
#
loop_
_entity.id
_entity.type
_entity.pdbx_description
1 polymer ?
#
loop_
_entity_poly.entity_id
_entity_poly.type
_entity_poly.pdbx_seq_one_letter_code
_entity_poly.pdbx_strand_id
1 'polypeptide(L)'
;MVGCSADGDLNEEKYTQPLPWIGLYVAAASLACAIAMAADFIHSCRHKKFWFPNKFFSINATSLTVVAVAVKLSVDLNTPMPSRIDQLSKLSSGVLVCVVIANSMPSLGTVQNKEIMMNIMAFAILVVTVLVNIAIQLGTEVIYVCWWEHVGVMSLMLVMLLILGSSALAVATTKTELEFMYKKKCDMAMQEGSKDMNRRTPEELKEDLMKFWIMAHTSNPQFVMGRSVTCAASGALCLLGTTVLAEAMLRSFFMPGSFKFCAGESDYQWSTTLVLVAQALAVGVGSVAPAVRWLPRNRKINCTGICFKVEKYWIQCLVEIKECPFIRIESQQLRKLAHEAKRSCLDTIIRAQIGIVMGCKLIQFISIFCACIIVKLKKLLPSESISADQSMETKNLDLSRFVLHFEGEEELVEVTMRKNCTATDNWMREGEKKQPKHLTDLLKKATFAEGFKGVREFDCDQVCILDCEEPPQPWSLPIVTLTAIAISLPNISSCSIKQLLCSVHEGLVYVKLIEEHLDGKEELSNTRRAAFKVWSGVDIYHKWLDVDLHKLSLKSKSTREVLELLVEGGKSRLAEFKNAYPTECPRINPSEWHAEALAANSMYRISSTILKNYQHYNMAPGESLFPSLVVLISDLLAACLTNLRPFIFSKCLKTTIEERKGSVREAVYILGQMVEIVKLLDQSSLSIVYSDKITTIADWRSLHKAIKPLAIAPHPTMADTASINAGEKYLNIS
;
A
#
# COMPACT_ATOMS: atom_id res chain seq x y z
N MET A 1 -27.30 45.02 29.39
CA MET A 1 -26.35 43.94 29.05
C MET A 1 -26.90 43.16 27.87
N VAL A 2 -26.08 42.81 26.88
CA VAL A 2 -26.53 41.96 25.76
C VAL A 2 -26.73 40.53 26.31
N GLY A 3 -27.96 40.17 26.67
CA GLY A 3 -28.31 38.86 27.25
C GLY A 3 -29.35 38.92 28.38
N CYS A 4 -29.54 40.09 29.00
CA CYS A 4 -30.61 40.31 29.97
C CYS A 4 -31.77 41.10 29.34
N SER A 5 -32.99 40.88 29.84
CA SER A 5 -34.12 41.77 29.61
C SER A 5 -33.85 43.16 30.21
N ALA A 6 -34.69 44.14 29.89
CA ALA A 6 -34.59 45.49 30.46
C ALA A 6 -34.68 45.48 32.01
N ASP A 7 -35.32 44.45 32.57
CA ASP A 7 -35.55 44.26 34.01
C ASP A 7 -34.42 43.50 34.72
N GLY A 8 -33.39 43.06 33.98
CA GLY A 8 -32.25 42.31 34.52
C GLY A 8 -32.42 40.79 34.52
N ASP A 9 -33.58 40.27 34.11
CA ASP A 9 -33.84 38.84 33.99
C ASP A 9 -33.12 38.22 32.78
N LEU A 10 -32.82 36.93 32.85
CA LEU A 10 -32.15 36.20 31.78
C LEU A 10 -33.09 36.07 30.58
N ASN A 11 -32.65 36.54 29.41
CA ASN A 11 -33.46 36.45 28.19
C ASN A 11 -33.27 35.07 27.54
N GLU A 12 -34.08 34.09 27.95
CA GLU A 12 -34.00 32.69 27.48
C GLU A 12 -34.02 32.57 25.95
N GLU A 13 -34.80 33.40 25.24
CA GLU A 13 -34.86 33.39 23.77
C GLU A 13 -33.51 33.71 23.11
N LYS A 14 -32.71 34.60 23.69
CA LYS A 14 -31.37 34.91 23.15
C LYS A 14 -30.38 33.77 23.37
N TYR A 15 -30.56 32.96 24.42
CA TYR A 15 -29.71 31.81 24.71
C TYR A 15 -30.11 30.55 23.93
N THR A 16 -31.36 30.44 23.47
CA THR A 16 -31.84 29.32 22.64
C THR A 16 -31.63 29.54 21.14
N GLN A 17 -31.51 30.78 20.67
CA GLN A 17 -31.24 31.13 19.25
C GLN A 17 -30.09 30.35 18.56
N PRO A 18 -28.98 29.99 19.22
CA PRO A 18 -27.92 29.20 18.59
C PRO A 18 -28.22 27.70 18.43
N LEU A 19 -29.22 27.16 19.13
CA LEU A 19 -29.48 25.71 19.18
C LEU A 19 -29.87 25.10 17.82
N PRO A 20 -30.70 25.76 16.98
CA PRO A 20 -30.95 25.28 15.61
C PRO A 20 -29.68 25.19 14.75
N TRP A 21 -28.73 26.11 14.91
CA TRP A 21 -27.44 26.07 14.22
C TRP A 21 -26.55 24.92 14.71
N ILE A 22 -26.59 24.63 16.02
CA ILE A 22 -25.93 23.45 16.59
C ILE A 22 -26.56 22.18 16.01
N GLY A 23 -27.88 22.09 15.91
CA GLY A 23 -28.55 20.94 15.28
C GLY A 23 -28.17 20.77 13.81
N LEU A 24 -28.06 21.86 13.04
CA LEU A 24 -27.55 21.81 11.66
C LEU A 24 -26.12 21.27 11.59
N TYR A 25 -25.25 21.68 12.52
CA TYR A 25 -23.89 21.17 12.62
C TYR A 25 -23.85 19.66 12.92
N VAL A 26 -24.75 19.18 13.79
CA VAL A 26 -24.90 17.74 14.10
C VAL A 26 -25.40 16.96 12.88
N ALA A 27 -26.36 17.50 12.13
CA ALA A 27 -26.86 16.89 10.90
C ALA A 27 -25.76 16.79 9.84
N ALA A 28 -24.96 17.85 9.67
CA ALA A 28 -23.82 17.87 8.76
C ALA A 28 -22.75 16.84 9.14
N ALA A 29 -22.41 16.72 10.43
CA ALA A 29 -21.48 15.70 10.92
C ALA A 29 -22.00 14.27 10.67
N SER A 30 -23.30 14.03 10.91
CA SER A 30 -23.95 12.74 10.64
C SER A 30 -23.91 12.37 9.16
N LEU A 31 -24.15 13.34 8.27
CA LEU A 31 -24.05 13.14 6.82
C LEU A 31 -22.59 12.89 6.38
N ALA A 32 -21.62 13.57 6.99
CA ALA A 32 -20.20 13.31 6.73
C ALA A 32 -19.82 11.87 7.09
N CYS A 33 -20.32 11.33 8.21
CA CYS A 33 -20.20 9.91 8.54
C CYS A 33 -20.83 9.02 7.46
N ALA A 34 -22.04 9.34 6.99
CA ALA A 34 -22.72 8.58 5.93
C ALA A 34 -21.91 8.53 4.63
N ILE A 35 -21.38 9.68 4.19
CA ILE A 35 -20.57 9.80 2.97
C ILE A 35 -19.27 8.99 3.10
N ALA A 36 -18.59 9.09 4.24
CA ALA A 36 -17.35 8.34 4.47
C ALA A 36 -17.59 6.82 4.45
N MET A 37 -18.65 6.35 5.13
CA MET A 37 -19.04 4.93 5.10
C MET A 37 -19.46 4.47 3.69
N ALA A 38 -20.18 5.30 2.94
CA ALA A 38 -20.56 5.02 1.55
C ALA A 38 -19.33 4.92 0.63
N ALA A 39 -18.35 5.82 0.79
CA ALA A 39 -17.12 5.81 0.01
C ALA A 39 -16.33 4.52 0.23
N ASP A 40 -16.23 4.05 1.48
CA ASP A 40 -15.61 2.76 1.81
C ASP A 40 -16.36 1.58 1.17
N PHE A 41 -17.69 1.62 1.17
CA PHE A 41 -18.51 0.61 0.51
C PHE A 41 -18.29 0.57 -1.01
N ILE A 42 -18.38 1.72 -1.68
CA ILE A 42 -18.21 1.84 -3.14
C ILE A 42 -16.79 1.44 -3.55
N HIS A 43 -15.78 1.93 -2.84
CA HIS A 43 -14.38 1.59 -3.12
C HIS A 43 -14.16 0.06 -3.04
N SER A 44 -14.73 -0.58 -2.03
CA SER A 44 -14.61 -2.01 -1.82
C SER A 44 -15.32 -2.83 -2.89
N CYS A 45 -16.52 -2.42 -3.31
CA CYS A 45 -17.24 -3.04 -4.43
C CYS A 45 -16.46 -2.92 -5.74
N ARG A 46 -15.91 -1.74 -6.05
CA ARG A 46 -15.12 -1.51 -7.27
C ARG A 46 -13.87 -2.39 -7.33
N HIS A 47 -13.23 -2.64 -6.19
CA HIS A 47 -12.05 -3.50 -6.11
C HIS A 47 -12.39 -4.98 -5.78
N LYS A 48 -13.67 -5.37 -5.82
CA LYS A 48 -14.17 -6.73 -5.50
C LYS A 48 -13.67 -7.26 -4.14
N LYS A 49 -13.52 -6.37 -3.15
CA LYS A 49 -13.09 -6.71 -1.78
C LYS A 49 -14.30 -6.91 -0.88
N PHE A 50 -14.70 -8.17 -0.69
CA PHE A 50 -15.92 -8.53 0.04
C PHE A 50 -15.85 -8.32 1.57
N TRP A 51 -14.67 -8.07 2.13
CA TRP A 51 -14.51 -7.76 3.56
C TRP A 51 -14.60 -6.26 3.87
N PHE A 52 -14.78 -5.42 2.84
CA PHE A 52 -14.92 -3.96 2.91
C PHE A 52 -13.83 -3.29 3.76
N PRO A 53 -12.58 -3.17 3.27
CA PRO A 53 -11.55 -2.45 4.01
C PRO A 53 -11.93 -0.98 4.19
N ASN A 54 -11.75 -0.47 5.40
CA ASN A 54 -11.95 0.94 5.67
C ASN A 54 -10.70 1.72 5.29
N LYS A 55 -10.89 2.70 4.42
CA LYS A 55 -9.85 3.68 4.05
C LYS A 55 -10.27 5.10 4.45
N PHE A 56 -11.56 5.42 4.29
CA PHE A 56 -12.11 6.76 4.53
C PHE A 56 -12.68 6.89 5.94
N PHE A 57 -13.30 5.84 6.48
CA PHE A 57 -13.89 5.82 7.82
C PHE A 57 -13.07 4.92 8.79
N SER A 58 -11.87 5.38 9.15
CA SER A 58 -10.98 4.71 10.10
C SER A 58 -11.10 5.29 11.52
N ILE A 59 -10.75 4.53 12.56
CA ILE A 59 -10.67 5.07 13.94
C ILE A 59 -9.43 5.94 14.05
N ASN A 60 -9.60 7.25 13.85
CA ASN A 60 -8.57 8.26 14.02
C ASN A 60 -9.15 9.48 14.75
N ALA A 61 -8.30 10.42 15.15
CA ALA A 61 -8.74 11.61 15.89
C ALA A 61 -9.84 12.38 15.13
N THR A 62 -9.68 12.55 13.81
CA THR A 62 -10.64 13.27 12.97
C THR A 62 -12.01 12.60 12.97
N SER A 63 -12.11 11.30 12.68
CA SER A 63 -13.40 10.59 12.65
C SER A 63 -14.05 10.57 14.03
N LEU A 64 -13.27 10.41 15.10
CA LEU A 64 -13.78 10.45 16.48
C LEU A 64 -14.36 11.82 16.83
N THR A 65 -13.74 12.93 16.41
CA THR A 65 -14.31 14.28 16.60
C THR A 65 -15.61 14.47 15.83
N VAL A 66 -15.70 13.99 14.59
CA VAL A 66 -16.93 14.06 13.80
C VAL A 66 -18.04 13.22 14.45
N VAL A 67 -17.71 12.02 14.93
CA VAL A 67 -18.67 11.16 15.65
C VAL A 67 -19.14 11.83 16.95
N ALA A 68 -18.23 12.45 17.71
CA ALA A 68 -18.58 13.18 18.94
C ALA A 68 -19.57 14.31 18.67
N VAL A 69 -19.42 15.03 17.56
CA VAL A 69 -20.40 16.02 17.11
C VAL A 69 -21.70 15.36 16.69
N ALA A 70 -21.64 14.27 15.92
CA ALA A 70 -22.82 13.58 15.40
C ALA A 70 -23.74 13.02 16.51
N VAL A 71 -23.18 12.66 17.68
CA VAL A 71 -23.93 12.11 18.82
C VAL A 71 -24.36 13.15 19.85
N LYS A 72 -24.12 14.44 19.57
CA LYS A 72 -24.32 15.54 20.54
C LYS A 72 -25.75 15.58 21.10
N LEU A 73 -26.78 15.26 20.31
CA LEU A 73 -28.17 15.25 20.80
C LEU A 73 -28.42 14.20 21.91
N SER A 74 -27.73 13.07 21.91
CA SER A 74 -27.82 12.08 23.01
C SER A 74 -27.10 12.53 24.28
N VAL A 75 -26.14 13.45 24.14
CA VAL A 75 -25.32 13.95 25.25
C VAL A 75 -25.95 15.20 25.88
N ASP A 76 -26.90 15.85 25.21
CA ASP A 76 -27.58 17.04 25.72
C ASP A 76 -28.62 16.68 26.79
N LEU A 77 -28.29 17.04 28.04
CA LEU A 77 -29.12 16.80 29.23
C LEU A 77 -29.99 18.01 29.60
N ASN A 78 -29.65 19.20 29.13
CA ASN A 78 -30.15 20.44 29.71
C ASN A 78 -31.28 21.05 28.88
N THR A 79 -31.35 20.75 27.58
CA THR A 79 -32.37 21.30 26.70
C THR A 79 -33.61 20.39 26.64
N PRO A 80 -34.82 20.97 26.71
CA PRO A 80 -36.06 20.22 26.60
C PRO A 80 -36.23 19.64 25.18
N MET A 81 -36.42 18.33 25.12
CA MET A 81 -36.60 17.56 23.88
C MET A 81 -37.82 16.63 23.98
N PRO A 82 -39.05 17.18 24.14
CA PRO A 82 -40.24 16.40 24.45
C PRO A 82 -40.89 15.75 23.22
N SER A 83 -40.60 16.25 22.02
CA SER A 83 -41.33 15.85 20.82
C SER A 83 -40.93 14.45 20.34
N ARG A 84 -41.81 13.85 19.54
CA ARG A 84 -41.58 12.57 18.88
C ARG A 84 -40.25 12.52 18.13
N ILE A 85 -39.97 13.58 17.36
CA ILE A 85 -38.79 13.66 16.50
C ILE A 85 -37.52 13.73 17.35
N ASP A 86 -37.58 14.42 18.49
CA ASP A 86 -36.43 14.55 19.38
C ASP A 86 -36.08 13.23 20.07
N GLN A 87 -37.09 12.50 20.56
CA GLN A 87 -36.91 11.18 21.19
C GLN A 87 -36.35 10.16 20.19
N LEU A 88 -36.89 10.14 18.96
CA LEU A 88 -36.34 9.31 17.88
C LEU A 88 -34.92 9.74 17.49
N SER A 89 -34.60 11.03 17.52
CA SER A 89 -33.25 11.52 17.21
C SER A 89 -32.22 11.11 18.26
N LYS A 90 -32.60 11.08 19.54
CA LYS A 90 -31.77 10.53 20.62
C LYS A 90 -31.54 9.03 20.45
N LEU A 91 -32.57 8.29 20.04
CA LEU A 91 -32.47 6.85 19.75
C LEU A 91 -31.57 6.58 18.53
N SER A 92 -31.75 7.31 17.43
CA SER A 92 -30.94 7.17 16.21
C SER A 92 -29.48 7.50 16.44
N SER A 93 -29.18 8.47 17.30
CA SER A 93 -27.81 8.80 17.72
C SER A 93 -27.12 7.62 18.43
N GLY A 94 -27.83 6.89 19.31
CA GLY A 94 -27.29 5.69 19.95
C GLY A 94 -27.07 4.53 18.96
N VAL A 95 -27.99 4.34 18.01
CA VAL A 95 -27.83 3.33 16.95
C VAL A 95 -26.69 3.70 15.99
N LEU A 96 -26.50 5.00 15.70
CA LEU A 96 -25.39 5.49 14.91
C LEU A 96 -24.04 5.11 15.56
N VAL A 97 -23.91 5.21 16.89
CA VAL A 97 -22.71 4.74 17.60
C VAL A 97 -22.44 3.26 17.32
N CYS A 98 -23.45 2.39 17.42
CA CYS A 98 -23.31 0.96 17.09
C CYS A 98 -22.83 0.75 15.65
N VAL A 99 -23.41 1.49 14.69
CA VAL A 99 -23.03 1.43 13.26
C VAL A 99 -21.59 1.90 13.05
N VAL A 100 -21.17 2.99 13.72
CA VAL A 100 -19.81 3.51 13.67
C VAL A 100 -18.82 2.46 14.22
N ILE A 101 -19.11 1.86 15.38
CA ILE A 101 -18.26 0.79 15.96
C ILE A 101 -18.11 -0.37 14.97
N ALA A 102 -19.23 -0.88 14.44
CA ALA A 102 -19.24 -2.01 13.50
C ALA A 102 -18.45 -1.71 12.21
N ASN A 103 -18.63 -0.52 11.65
CA ASN A 103 -17.88 -0.13 10.47
C ASN A 103 -16.40 -0.02 10.78
N SER A 104 -16.04 0.59 11.90
CA SER A 104 -14.66 0.93 12.25
C SER A 104 -13.74 -0.26 12.58
N MET A 105 -14.30 -1.44 12.90
CA MET A 105 -13.53 -2.61 13.34
C MET A 105 -12.36 -3.02 12.42
N PRO A 106 -12.51 -3.13 11.09
CA PRO A 106 -11.39 -3.52 10.23
C PRO A 106 -10.23 -2.51 10.24
N SER A 107 -10.49 -1.25 10.58
CA SER A 107 -9.45 -0.22 10.63
C SER A 107 -8.44 -0.44 11.76
N LEU A 108 -8.78 -1.24 12.77
CA LEU A 108 -7.84 -1.69 13.81
C LEU A 108 -6.61 -2.36 13.19
N GLY A 109 -6.77 -3.08 12.08
CA GLY A 109 -5.65 -3.74 11.41
C GLY A 109 -4.66 -2.80 10.71
N THR A 110 -5.05 -1.56 10.41
CA THR A 110 -4.19 -0.59 9.67
C THR A 110 -3.38 0.33 10.55
N VAL A 111 -3.86 0.60 11.76
CA VAL A 111 -3.28 1.63 12.63
C VAL A 111 -2.07 1.04 13.35
N GLN A 112 -1.05 1.85 13.67
CA GLN A 112 0.10 1.39 14.45
C GLN A 112 -0.32 1.06 15.89
N ASN A 113 0.32 0.10 16.54
CA ASN A 113 -0.11 -0.41 17.86
C ASN A 113 -0.27 0.71 18.93
N LYS A 114 0.61 1.72 18.93
CA LYS A 114 0.52 2.86 19.85
C LYS A 114 -0.70 3.75 19.59
N GLU A 115 -0.97 4.03 18.32
CA GLU A 115 -2.11 4.84 17.88
C GLU A 115 -3.44 4.10 18.10
N ILE A 116 -3.47 2.77 17.90
CA ILE A 116 -4.63 1.91 18.18
C ILE A 116 -5.13 2.15 19.62
N MET A 117 -4.24 2.07 20.61
CA MET A 117 -4.62 2.19 22.02
C MET A 117 -5.17 3.58 22.36
N MET A 118 -4.53 4.65 21.87
CA MET A 118 -4.99 6.03 22.11
C MET A 118 -6.37 6.28 21.50
N ASN A 119 -6.54 5.89 20.23
CA ASN A 119 -7.79 6.11 19.50
C ASN A 119 -8.94 5.30 20.11
N ILE A 120 -8.67 4.07 20.58
CA ILE A 120 -9.70 3.22 21.21
C ILE A 120 -10.05 3.72 22.60
N MET A 121 -9.09 4.22 23.37
CA MET A 121 -9.36 4.83 24.66
C MET A 121 -10.25 6.07 24.49
N ALA A 122 -9.93 6.94 23.53
CA ALA A 122 -10.76 8.09 23.20
C ALA A 122 -12.18 7.68 22.76
N PHE A 123 -12.28 6.64 21.92
CA PHE A 123 -13.59 6.13 21.50
C PHE A 123 -14.38 5.53 22.66
N ALA A 124 -13.73 4.78 23.56
CA ALA A 124 -14.36 4.21 24.75
C ALA A 124 -14.89 5.30 25.68
N ILE A 125 -14.11 6.35 25.93
CA ILE A 125 -14.55 7.52 26.71
C ILE A 125 -15.80 8.14 26.09
N LEU A 126 -15.82 8.33 24.77
CA LEU A 126 -16.98 8.88 24.07
C LEU A 126 -18.22 8.00 24.24
N VAL A 127 -18.11 6.68 24.02
CA VAL A 127 -19.25 5.75 24.14
C VAL A 127 -19.75 5.66 25.58
N VAL A 128 -18.85 5.61 26.57
CA VAL A 128 -19.23 5.63 27.99
C VAL A 128 -19.93 6.93 28.36
N THR A 129 -19.47 8.06 27.85
CA THR A 129 -20.14 9.36 28.06
C THR A 129 -21.57 9.35 27.52
N VAL A 130 -21.76 8.86 26.28
CA VAL A 130 -23.10 8.70 25.69
C VAL A 130 -23.97 7.76 26.53
N LEU A 131 -23.44 6.62 26.98
CA LEU A 131 -24.16 5.66 27.81
C LEU A 131 -24.64 6.26 29.14
N VAL A 132 -23.74 6.95 29.86
CA VAL A 132 -24.06 7.59 31.15
C VAL A 132 -25.13 8.66 30.96
N ASN A 133 -25.03 9.49 29.93
CA ASN A 133 -26.02 10.53 29.67
C ASN A 133 -27.40 9.94 29.34
N ILE A 134 -27.48 8.90 28.50
CA ILE A 134 -28.77 8.24 28.22
C ILE A 134 -29.32 7.59 29.50
N ALA A 135 -28.48 6.98 30.34
CA ALA A 135 -28.91 6.40 31.60
C ALA A 135 -29.48 7.46 32.56
N ILE A 136 -28.86 8.64 32.65
CA ILE A 136 -29.39 9.78 33.42
C ILE A 136 -30.73 10.23 32.86
N GLN A 137 -30.87 10.35 31.53
CA GLN A 137 -32.13 10.75 30.89
C GLN A 137 -33.26 9.74 31.09
N LEU A 138 -32.94 8.44 31.14
CA LEU A 138 -33.91 7.39 31.46
C LEU A 138 -34.30 7.44 32.95
N GLY A 139 -33.35 7.66 33.85
CA GLY A 139 -33.60 7.73 35.30
C GLY A 139 -34.34 9.00 35.74
N THR A 140 -34.23 10.08 34.98
CA THR A 140 -34.96 11.34 35.19
C THR A 140 -36.31 11.39 34.47
N GLU A 141 -36.71 10.28 33.83
CA GLU A 141 -37.96 10.12 33.06
C GLU A 141 -38.13 11.13 31.90
N VAL A 142 -37.06 11.79 31.48
CA VAL A 142 -37.03 12.68 30.30
C VAL A 142 -37.24 11.88 29.01
N ILE A 143 -36.89 10.59 29.02
CA ILE A 143 -37.21 9.62 27.96
C ILE A 143 -38.32 8.70 28.47
N TYR A 144 -39.54 8.88 27.96
CA TYR A 144 -40.75 8.24 28.52
C TYR A 144 -41.50 7.31 27.54
N VAL A 145 -41.31 7.46 26.23
CA VAL A 145 -42.11 6.71 25.22
C VAL A 145 -41.41 5.45 24.69
N CYS A 146 -40.08 5.50 24.51
CA CYS A 146 -39.28 4.42 23.90
C CYS A 146 -38.31 3.78 24.89
N TRP A 147 -38.74 3.58 26.13
CA TRP A 147 -37.86 3.15 27.23
C TRP A 147 -37.17 1.81 26.94
N TRP A 148 -37.90 0.82 26.41
CA TRP A 148 -37.36 -0.50 26.08
C TRP A 148 -36.36 -0.45 24.93
N GLU A 149 -36.64 0.33 23.89
CA GLU A 149 -35.74 0.52 22.75
C GLU A 149 -34.45 1.21 23.17
N HIS A 150 -34.53 2.24 24.03
CA HIS A 150 -33.35 2.92 24.58
C HIS A 150 -32.50 1.99 25.46
N VAL A 151 -33.13 1.19 26.34
CA VAL A 151 -32.43 0.18 27.15
C VAL A 151 -31.77 -0.88 26.26
N GLY A 152 -32.46 -1.32 25.20
CA GLY A 152 -31.92 -2.24 24.21
C GLY A 152 -30.70 -1.66 23.47
N VAL A 153 -30.79 -0.44 22.97
CA VAL A 153 -29.70 0.25 22.26
C VAL A 153 -28.51 0.54 23.18
N MET A 154 -28.74 0.93 24.43
CA MET A 154 -27.68 1.07 25.43
C MET A 154 -26.94 -0.25 25.67
N SER A 155 -27.69 -1.34 25.85
CA SER A 155 -27.12 -2.67 26.02
C SER A 155 -26.27 -3.08 24.81
N LEU A 156 -26.75 -2.78 23.59
CA LEU A 156 -26.00 -3.02 22.35
C LEU A 156 -24.71 -2.20 22.28
N MET A 157 -24.76 -0.91 22.61
CA MET A 157 -23.57 -0.05 22.62
C MET A 157 -22.50 -0.57 23.58
N LEU A 158 -22.90 -1.00 24.78
CA LEU A 158 -21.99 -1.57 25.77
C LEU A 158 -21.35 -2.87 25.25
N VAL A 159 -22.14 -3.79 24.72
CA VAL A 159 -21.62 -5.05 24.16
C VAL A 159 -20.68 -4.78 22.99
N MET A 160 -21.04 -3.88 22.08
CA MET A 160 -20.21 -3.48 20.94
C MET A 160 -18.89 -2.86 21.37
N LEU A 161 -18.88 -2.04 22.43
CA LEU A 161 -17.67 -1.47 23.01
C LEU A 161 -16.76 -2.55 23.60
N LEU A 162 -17.33 -3.53 24.32
CA LEU A 162 -16.57 -4.67 24.85
C LEU A 162 -15.95 -5.51 23.73
N ILE A 163 -16.70 -5.78 22.65
CA ILE A 163 -16.18 -6.50 21.48
C ILE A 163 -15.07 -5.69 20.79
N LEU A 164 -15.20 -4.36 20.68
CA LEU A 164 -14.19 -3.48 20.11
C LEU A 164 -12.89 -3.52 20.94
N GLY A 165 -12.99 -3.38 22.26
CA GLY A 165 -11.84 -3.47 23.18
C GLY A 165 -11.18 -4.84 23.14
N SER A 166 -11.98 -5.92 23.09
CA SER A 166 -11.50 -7.30 22.94
C SER A 166 -10.72 -7.50 21.64
N SER A 167 -11.23 -6.95 20.52
CA SER A 167 -10.59 -7.03 19.21
C SER A 167 -9.29 -6.23 19.18
N ALA A 168 -9.27 -5.04 19.79
CA ALA A 168 -8.09 -4.19 19.90
C ALA A 168 -6.89 -4.92 20.52
N LEU A 169 -7.17 -5.61 21.62
CA LEU A 169 -6.17 -6.35 22.38
C LEU A 169 -5.59 -7.53 21.58
N ALA A 170 -6.45 -8.21 20.81
CA ALA A 170 -6.03 -9.30 19.94
C ALA A 170 -5.32 -8.83 18.65
N VAL A 171 -5.50 -7.57 18.22
CA VAL A 171 -4.83 -7.05 17.00
C VAL A 171 -3.31 -7.07 17.17
N ALA A 172 -2.81 -6.63 18.33
CA ALA A 172 -1.38 -6.55 18.56
C ALA A 172 -0.70 -7.93 18.46
N THR A 173 -1.29 -8.96 19.07
CA THR A 173 -0.79 -10.34 19.00
C THR A 173 -0.99 -11.00 17.65
N THR A 174 -2.12 -10.74 16.99
CA THR A 174 -2.33 -11.28 15.64
C THR A 174 -1.33 -10.69 14.67
N LYS A 175 -0.94 -9.41 14.80
CA LYS A 175 0.13 -8.82 13.98
C LYS A 175 1.47 -9.53 14.19
N THR A 176 1.91 -9.73 15.43
CA THR A 176 3.19 -10.40 15.72
C THR A 176 3.21 -11.85 15.26
N GLU A 177 2.12 -12.59 15.47
CA GLU A 177 2.00 -13.98 15.00
C GLU A 177 1.99 -14.07 13.46
N LEU A 178 1.28 -13.15 12.79
CA LEU A 178 1.27 -13.06 11.32
C LEU A 178 2.66 -12.73 10.77
N GLU A 179 3.43 -11.89 11.44
CA GLU A 179 4.81 -11.59 11.06
C GLU A 179 5.70 -12.82 11.18
N PHE A 180 5.60 -13.55 12.30
CA PHE A 180 6.36 -14.79 12.51
C PHE A 180 6.02 -15.85 11.46
N MET A 181 4.72 -16.12 11.26
CA MET A 181 4.24 -17.07 10.26
C MET A 181 4.62 -16.65 8.83
N TYR A 182 4.57 -15.35 8.54
CA TYR A 182 5.00 -14.84 7.24
C TYR A 182 6.49 -15.07 7.04
N LYS A 183 7.34 -14.74 8.02
CA LYS A 183 8.79 -14.91 7.91
C LYS A 183 9.15 -16.37 7.63
N LYS A 184 8.56 -17.30 8.39
CA LYS A 184 8.74 -18.74 8.17
C LYS A 184 8.34 -19.19 6.76
N LYS A 185 7.19 -18.73 6.25
CA LYS A 185 6.72 -19.07 4.89
C LYS A 185 7.51 -18.36 3.79
N CYS A 186 7.99 -17.16 4.05
CA CYS A 186 8.88 -16.41 3.18
C CYS A 186 10.21 -17.14 3.04
N ASP A 187 10.81 -17.60 4.15
CA ASP A 187 12.04 -18.39 4.13
C ASP A 187 11.85 -19.70 3.34
N MET A 188 10.70 -20.38 3.49
CA MET A 188 10.37 -21.56 2.67
C MET A 188 10.21 -21.20 1.18
N ALA A 189 9.51 -20.11 0.85
CA ALA A 189 9.36 -19.66 -0.54
C ALA A 189 10.71 -19.28 -1.18
N MET A 190 11.62 -18.70 -0.39
CA MET A 190 12.98 -18.36 -0.82
C MET A 190 13.88 -19.60 -0.97
N GLN A 191 13.63 -20.67 -0.22
CA GLN A 191 14.35 -21.94 -0.38
C GLN A 191 13.85 -22.76 -1.58
N GLU A 192 12.55 -22.73 -1.86
CA GLU A 192 11.96 -23.40 -3.04
C GLU A 192 12.30 -22.68 -4.35
N GLY A 193 12.37 -21.34 -4.32
CA GLY A 193 12.91 -20.58 -5.44
C GLY A 193 14.41 -20.79 -5.51
N SER A 194 14.91 -21.41 -6.60
CA SER A 194 16.35 -21.56 -6.89
C SER A 194 17.16 -20.30 -6.52
N LYS A 195 18.40 -20.50 -6.02
CA LYS A 195 19.30 -19.42 -5.57
C LYS A 195 19.62 -18.35 -6.63
N ASP A 196 19.40 -18.65 -7.91
CA ASP A 196 19.73 -17.78 -9.04
C ASP A 196 18.48 -17.03 -9.53
N MET A 197 18.18 -15.90 -8.88
CA MET A 197 16.99 -15.07 -9.11
C MET A 197 16.94 -14.47 -10.52
N ASN A 198 18.10 -14.29 -11.14
CA ASN A 198 18.23 -13.67 -12.43
C ASN A 198 17.94 -14.60 -13.61
N ARG A 199 17.93 -15.91 -13.38
CA ARG A 199 17.66 -16.92 -14.43
C ARG A 199 16.20 -17.34 -14.55
N ARG A 200 15.30 -16.83 -13.69
CA ARG A 200 13.89 -17.24 -13.74
C ARG A 200 13.18 -16.73 -14.97
N THR A 201 12.45 -17.63 -15.62
CA THR A 201 11.52 -17.28 -16.70
C THR A 201 10.41 -16.35 -16.18
N PRO A 202 9.80 -15.53 -17.07
CA PRO A 202 8.64 -14.72 -16.70
C PRO A 202 7.51 -15.54 -16.04
N GLU A 203 7.33 -16.78 -16.48
CA GLU A 203 6.32 -17.70 -15.97
C GLU A 203 6.65 -18.18 -14.55
N GLU A 204 7.90 -18.57 -14.26
CA GLU A 204 8.34 -18.92 -12.90
C GLU A 204 8.26 -17.70 -11.95
N LEU A 205 8.68 -16.52 -12.42
CA LEU A 205 8.58 -15.29 -11.64
C LEU A 205 7.12 -14.95 -11.31
N LYS A 206 6.19 -15.20 -12.25
CA LYS A 206 4.75 -15.07 -12.01
C LYS A 206 4.28 -16.04 -10.91
N GLU A 207 4.70 -17.29 -10.95
CA GLU A 207 4.34 -18.29 -9.92
C GLU A 207 4.83 -17.86 -8.53
N ASP A 208 6.07 -17.37 -8.42
CA ASP A 208 6.60 -16.90 -7.15
C ASP A 208 5.89 -15.64 -6.66
N LEU A 209 5.59 -14.68 -7.54
CA LEU A 209 4.76 -13.54 -7.20
C LEU A 209 3.34 -13.95 -6.74
N MET A 210 2.78 -15.04 -7.28
CA MET A 210 1.52 -15.59 -6.78
C MET A 210 1.67 -16.10 -5.34
N LYS A 211 2.77 -16.80 -5.00
CA LYS A 211 3.06 -17.21 -3.61
C LYS A 211 3.15 -15.99 -2.69
N PHE A 212 3.95 -14.98 -3.05
CA PHE A 212 4.09 -13.74 -2.26
C PHE A 212 2.79 -12.94 -2.15
N TRP A 213 1.98 -12.90 -3.22
CA TRP A 213 0.69 -12.22 -3.19
C TRP A 213 -0.28 -12.89 -2.23
N ILE A 214 -0.38 -14.22 -2.26
CA ILE A 214 -1.22 -14.99 -1.34
C ILE A 214 -0.75 -14.77 0.09
N MET A 215 0.55 -14.86 0.36
CA MET A 215 1.12 -14.58 1.69
C MET A 215 0.81 -13.15 2.14
N ALA A 216 1.08 -12.14 1.32
CA ALA A 216 0.86 -10.73 1.66
C ALA A 216 -0.62 -10.36 1.81
N HIS A 217 -1.50 -11.02 1.05
CA HIS A 217 -2.94 -10.82 1.17
C HIS A 217 -3.48 -11.42 2.46
N THR A 218 -3.08 -12.65 2.77
CA THR A 218 -3.53 -13.41 3.94
C THR A 218 -2.92 -12.87 5.23
N SER A 219 -1.73 -12.28 5.17
CA SER A 219 -1.09 -11.57 6.28
C SER A 219 -1.63 -10.15 6.51
N ASN A 220 -2.54 -9.64 5.68
CA ASN A 220 -3.05 -8.27 5.88
C ASN A 220 -3.94 -8.21 7.14
N PRO A 221 -3.59 -7.41 8.18
CA PRO A 221 -4.33 -7.44 9.44
C PRO A 221 -5.76 -6.93 9.32
N GLN A 222 -6.07 -6.03 8.36
CA GLN A 222 -7.45 -5.63 8.10
C GLN A 222 -8.28 -6.77 7.53
N PHE A 223 -7.67 -7.62 6.69
CA PHE A 223 -8.35 -8.80 6.15
C PHE A 223 -8.65 -9.80 7.27
N VAL A 224 -7.67 -10.06 8.14
CA VAL A 224 -7.84 -10.91 9.34
C VAL A 224 -8.93 -10.36 10.26
N MET A 225 -8.92 -9.05 10.52
CA MET A 225 -9.95 -8.42 11.34
C MET A 225 -11.34 -8.47 10.69
N GLY A 226 -11.42 -8.26 9.37
CA GLY A 226 -12.67 -8.34 8.61
C GLY A 226 -13.31 -9.73 8.60
N ARG A 227 -12.52 -10.81 8.75
CA ARG A 227 -13.01 -12.19 8.84
C ARG A 227 -13.16 -12.73 10.27
N SER A 228 -12.80 -11.92 11.27
CA SER A 228 -12.86 -12.32 12.68
C SER A 228 -14.29 -12.55 13.16
N VAL A 229 -14.43 -13.40 14.17
CA VAL A 229 -15.74 -13.70 14.80
C VAL A 229 -16.33 -12.45 15.48
N THR A 230 -15.49 -11.56 16.00
CA THR A 230 -15.89 -10.31 16.65
C THR A 230 -16.47 -9.32 15.64
N CYS A 231 -15.84 -9.18 14.46
CA CYS A 231 -16.35 -8.33 13.37
C CYS A 231 -17.65 -8.86 12.76
N ALA A 232 -17.80 -10.18 12.63
CA ALA A 232 -19.05 -10.79 12.18
C ALA A 232 -20.20 -10.59 13.19
N ALA A 233 -19.91 -10.79 14.49
CA ALA A 233 -20.89 -10.57 15.56
C ALA A 233 -21.30 -9.09 15.66
N SER A 234 -20.34 -8.17 15.52
CA SER A 234 -20.63 -6.74 15.54
C SER A 234 -21.51 -6.31 14.35
N GLY A 235 -21.36 -6.96 13.19
CA GLY A 235 -22.27 -6.78 12.05
C GLY A 235 -23.70 -7.24 12.33
N ALA A 236 -23.89 -8.35 13.04
CA ALA A 236 -25.21 -8.83 13.46
C ALA A 236 -25.88 -7.87 14.46
N LEU A 237 -25.12 -7.40 15.47
CA LEU A 237 -25.61 -6.46 16.47
C LEU A 237 -25.93 -5.08 15.87
N CYS A 238 -25.16 -4.65 14.87
CA CYS A 238 -25.42 -3.44 14.09
C CYS A 238 -26.75 -3.53 13.33
N LEU A 239 -27.02 -4.67 12.69
CA LEU A 239 -28.31 -4.93 12.03
C LEU A 239 -29.45 -4.94 13.03
N LEU A 240 -29.27 -5.57 14.21
CA LEU A 240 -30.27 -5.55 15.27
C LEU A 240 -30.60 -4.11 15.70
N GLY A 241 -29.59 -3.27 15.93
CA GLY A 241 -29.80 -1.85 16.25
C GLY A 241 -30.52 -1.08 15.14
N THR A 242 -30.19 -1.36 13.88
CA THR A 242 -30.86 -0.78 12.71
C THR A 242 -32.34 -1.20 12.65
N THR A 243 -32.64 -2.47 12.92
CA THR A 243 -34.02 -2.97 12.96
C THR A 243 -34.82 -2.38 14.10
N VAL A 244 -34.23 -2.20 15.29
CA VAL A 244 -34.87 -1.53 16.43
C VAL A 244 -35.22 -0.08 16.08
N LEU A 245 -34.30 0.64 15.42
CA LEU A 245 -34.58 2.02 14.98
C LEU A 245 -35.70 2.08 13.93
N ALA A 246 -35.66 1.19 12.94
CA ALA A 246 -36.66 1.12 11.89
C ALA A 246 -38.05 0.78 12.46
N GLU A 247 -38.12 -0.19 13.38
CA GLU A 247 -39.35 -0.53 14.09
C GLU A 247 -39.88 0.68 14.87
N ALA A 248 -39.04 1.34 15.68
CA ALA A 248 -39.42 2.50 16.46
C ALA A 248 -39.96 3.65 15.58
N MET A 249 -39.32 3.92 14.44
CA MET A 249 -39.80 4.91 13.48
C MET A 249 -41.15 4.50 12.89
N LEU A 250 -41.28 3.27 12.37
CA LEU A 250 -42.53 2.78 11.77
C LEU A 250 -43.68 2.80 12.77
N ARG A 251 -43.45 2.31 13.99
CA ARG A 251 -44.46 2.26 15.06
C ARG A 251 -44.91 3.66 15.47
N SER A 252 -43.96 4.59 15.55
CA SER A 252 -44.23 5.99 15.87
C SER A 252 -45.02 6.73 14.78
N PHE A 253 -44.75 6.46 13.49
CA PHE A 253 -45.46 7.10 12.38
C PHE A 253 -46.84 6.48 12.09
N PHE A 254 -46.96 5.14 12.12
CA PHE A 254 -48.18 4.44 11.71
C PHE A 254 -49.16 4.16 12.85
N MET A 255 -48.74 4.22 14.11
CA MET A 255 -49.63 4.03 15.29
C MET A 255 -49.60 5.27 16.21
N PRO A 256 -50.10 6.44 15.76
CA PRO A 256 -50.10 7.66 16.58
C PRO A 256 -50.95 7.55 17.86
N GLY A 257 -51.90 6.60 17.92
CA GLY A 257 -52.76 6.39 19.09
C GLY A 257 -52.16 5.56 20.23
N SER A 258 -51.05 4.85 20.00
CA SER A 258 -50.43 3.98 21.04
C SER A 258 -49.43 4.72 21.94
N PHE A 259 -49.01 5.93 21.56
CA PHE A 259 -48.00 6.70 22.26
C PHE A 259 -48.46 8.14 22.50
N LYS A 260 -48.50 8.56 23.76
CA LYS A 260 -48.78 9.95 24.12
C LYS A 260 -47.45 10.71 24.16
N PHE A 261 -47.15 11.49 23.13
CA PHE A 261 -46.03 12.43 23.16
C PHE A 261 -46.50 13.78 23.71
N CYS A 262 -45.63 14.45 24.46
CA CYS A 262 -45.86 15.82 24.92
C CYS A 262 -45.88 16.78 23.73
N ALA A 263 -46.87 17.67 23.70
CA ALA A 263 -46.95 18.76 22.74
C ALA A 263 -46.06 19.91 23.24
N GLY A 264 -44.87 20.04 22.66
CA GLY A 264 -43.92 21.12 22.92
C GLY A 264 -42.88 21.16 21.82
N GLU A 265 -42.51 22.37 21.37
CA GLU A 265 -41.41 22.56 20.43
C GLU A 265 -40.08 22.43 21.18
N SER A 266 -39.12 21.70 20.60
CA SER A 266 -37.75 21.66 21.11
C SER A 266 -37.05 22.97 20.79
N ASP A 267 -36.12 23.39 21.64
CA ASP A 267 -35.28 24.57 21.40
C ASP A 267 -34.42 24.42 20.12
N TYR A 268 -34.22 23.19 19.64
CA TYR A 268 -33.56 22.90 18.37
C TYR A 268 -34.50 23.05 17.15
N GLN A 269 -35.80 23.21 17.36
CA GLN A 269 -36.82 23.49 16.33
C GLN A 269 -36.74 22.53 15.11
N TRP A 270 -36.70 23.08 13.89
CA TRP A 270 -36.62 22.33 12.63
C TRP A 270 -35.34 21.49 12.48
N SER A 271 -34.28 21.84 13.21
CA SER A 271 -32.97 21.18 13.05
C SER A 271 -32.97 19.74 13.56
N THR A 272 -33.80 19.37 14.55
CA THR A 272 -33.91 17.97 15.01
C THR A 272 -34.48 17.05 13.95
N THR A 273 -35.37 17.55 13.10
CA THR A 273 -35.90 16.79 11.95
C THR A 273 -34.78 16.48 10.95
N LEU A 274 -33.93 17.47 10.65
CA LEU A 274 -32.77 17.26 9.77
C LEU A 274 -31.75 16.30 10.37
N VAL A 275 -31.49 16.40 11.67
CA VAL A 275 -30.61 15.46 12.38
C VAL A 275 -31.16 14.04 12.25
N LEU A 276 -32.45 13.83 12.54
CA LEU A 276 -33.08 12.51 12.45
C LEU A 276 -32.95 11.91 11.05
N VAL A 277 -33.21 12.69 10.00
CA VAL A 277 -33.07 12.26 8.60
C VAL A 277 -31.62 11.92 8.27
N ALA A 278 -30.67 12.79 8.63
CA ALA A 278 -29.25 12.58 8.35
C ALA A 278 -28.72 11.32 9.08
N GLN A 279 -29.11 11.12 10.33
CA GLN A 279 -28.72 9.95 11.12
C GLN A 279 -29.37 8.66 10.61
N ALA A 280 -30.65 8.70 10.22
CA ALA A 280 -31.33 7.55 9.61
C ALA A 280 -30.64 7.11 8.31
N LEU A 281 -30.24 8.07 7.46
CA LEU A 281 -29.45 7.81 6.25
C LEU A 281 -28.08 7.22 6.60
N ALA A 282 -27.38 7.79 7.58
CA ALA A 282 -26.08 7.30 8.04
C ALA A 282 -26.17 5.87 8.58
N VAL A 283 -27.19 5.55 9.37
CA VAL A 283 -27.46 4.21 9.89
C VAL A 283 -27.79 3.24 8.76
N GLY A 284 -28.70 3.62 7.85
CA GLY A 284 -29.08 2.79 6.71
C GLY A 284 -27.89 2.42 5.83
N VAL A 285 -27.15 3.42 5.35
CA VAL A 285 -25.95 3.24 4.52
C VAL A 285 -24.86 2.48 5.29
N GLY A 286 -24.60 2.87 6.54
CA GLY A 286 -23.57 2.28 7.37
C GLY A 286 -23.86 0.83 7.77
N SER A 287 -25.12 0.39 7.80
CA SER A 287 -25.48 -1.00 8.13
C SER A 287 -25.14 -2.00 7.01
N VAL A 288 -25.01 -1.53 5.75
CA VAL A 288 -24.81 -2.40 4.58
C VAL A 288 -23.49 -3.17 4.64
N ALA A 289 -22.37 -2.50 4.90
CA ALA A 289 -21.06 -3.16 4.91
C ALA A 289 -20.93 -4.21 6.04
N PRO A 290 -21.29 -3.90 7.31
CA PRO A 290 -21.34 -4.90 8.38
C PRO A 290 -22.29 -6.07 8.07
N ALA A 291 -23.45 -5.82 7.44
CA ALA A 291 -24.37 -6.88 7.02
C ALA A 291 -23.75 -7.85 6.02
N VAL A 292 -22.98 -7.34 5.05
CA VAL A 292 -22.31 -8.22 4.08
C VAL A 292 -21.18 -9.03 4.73
N ARG A 293 -20.46 -8.46 5.71
CA ARG A 293 -19.44 -9.21 6.49
C ARG A 293 -20.06 -10.32 7.34
N TRP A 294 -21.27 -10.08 7.84
CA TRP A 294 -22.05 -11.05 8.63
C TRP A 294 -22.54 -12.24 7.80
N LEU A 295 -22.96 -12.02 6.55
CA LEU A 295 -23.53 -13.08 5.71
C LEU A 295 -22.48 -14.13 5.26
N PRO A 296 -22.71 -15.43 5.49
CA PRO A 296 -21.79 -16.50 5.11
C PRO A 296 -21.86 -16.78 3.60
N ARG A 297 -21.28 -15.90 2.76
CA ARG A 297 -21.48 -15.98 1.30
C ARG A 297 -20.70 -17.11 0.61
N ASN A 298 -19.75 -17.79 1.27
CA ASN A 298 -18.89 -18.81 0.62
C ASN A 298 -18.29 -19.87 1.56
N ARG A 299 -18.76 -20.01 2.81
CA ARG A 299 -18.33 -21.18 3.61
C ARG A 299 -19.14 -22.37 3.10
N LYS A 300 -18.50 -23.48 2.69
CA LYS A 300 -19.21 -24.76 2.57
C LYS A 300 -19.88 -24.93 3.94
N ILE A 301 -21.20 -24.81 3.99
CA ILE A 301 -21.93 -24.76 5.25
C ILE A 301 -22.00 -26.20 5.78
N ASN A 302 -20.91 -26.64 6.39
CA ASN A 302 -20.90 -27.83 7.20
C ASN A 302 -21.19 -27.40 8.64
N CYS A 303 -22.42 -27.66 9.09
CA CYS A 303 -22.88 -27.35 10.45
C CYS A 303 -22.08 -28.08 11.55
N THR A 304 -21.17 -28.98 11.19
CA THR A 304 -20.44 -29.88 12.09
C THR A 304 -19.06 -29.38 12.51
N GLY A 305 -18.54 -28.29 11.91
CA GLY A 305 -17.12 -27.88 12.08
C GLY A 305 -16.85 -26.71 13.02
N ILE A 306 -17.84 -26.09 13.66
CA ILE A 306 -17.60 -24.90 14.50
C ILE A 306 -17.04 -25.35 15.86
N CYS A 307 -15.71 -25.24 16.00
CA CYS A 307 -15.04 -25.51 17.26
C CYS A 307 -15.23 -24.35 18.23
N PHE A 308 -15.92 -24.60 19.35
CA PHE A 308 -16.08 -23.69 20.50
C PHE A 308 -14.79 -23.50 21.33
N LYS A 309 -13.63 -23.84 20.78
CA LYS A 309 -12.33 -23.62 21.40
C LYS A 309 -11.88 -22.18 21.15
N VAL A 310 -11.49 -21.44 22.19
CA VAL A 310 -10.88 -20.11 22.01
C VAL A 310 -9.43 -20.29 21.58
N GLU A 311 -9.06 -19.66 20.47
CA GLU A 311 -7.71 -19.74 19.92
C GLU A 311 -6.72 -18.98 20.82
N LYS A 312 -5.49 -19.49 20.95
CA LYS A 312 -4.49 -18.95 21.89
C LYS A 312 -4.16 -17.47 21.64
N TYR A 313 -4.17 -17.03 20.39
CA TYR A 313 -3.81 -15.65 20.02
C TYR A 313 -4.73 -14.59 20.65
N TRP A 314 -5.97 -14.94 21.03
CA TRP A 314 -6.93 -14.02 21.67
C TRP A 314 -6.53 -13.61 23.08
N ILE A 315 -5.81 -14.49 23.79
CA ILE A 315 -5.45 -14.32 25.21
C ILE A 315 -3.95 -14.11 25.42
N GLN A 316 -3.13 -14.41 24.41
CA GLN A 316 -1.67 -14.43 24.52
C GLN A 316 -1.08 -13.11 25.01
N CYS A 317 -1.57 -11.95 24.55
CA CYS A 317 -1.09 -10.63 24.98
C CYS A 317 -1.21 -10.46 26.49
N LEU A 318 -2.36 -10.87 27.03
CA LEU A 318 -2.67 -10.75 28.45
C LEU A 318 -1.81 -11.71 29.28
N VAL A 319 -1.53 -12.90 28.76
CA VAL A 319 -0.66 -13.88 29.40
C VAL A 319 0.78 -13.37 29.44
N GLU A 320 1.29 -12.81 28.34
CA GLU A 320 2.64 -12.22 28.28
C GLU A 320 2.77 -11.02 29.24
N ILE A 321 1.78 -10.12 29.25
CA ILE A 321 1.76 -8.98 30.21
C ILE A 321 1.69 -9.49 31.65
N LYS A 322 0.97 -10.58 31.91
CA LYS A 322 0.84 -11.21 33.24
C LYS A 322 2.18 -11.76 33.73
N GLU A 323 3.00 -12.30 32.83
CA GLU A 323 4.32 -12.86 33.15
C GLU A 323 5.41 -11.78 33.33
N CYS A 324 5.22 -10.59 32.76
CA CYS A 324 6.20 -9.50 32.85
C CYS A 324 6.32 -8.89 34.28
N PRO A 325 7.54 -8.73 34.84
CA PRO A 325 7.77 -8.07 36.13
C PRO A 325 7.51 -6.55 36.05
N PHE A 326 7.19 -5.91 37.19
CA PHE A 326 7.03 -4.44 37.24
C PHE A 326 8.39 -3.74 37.09
N ILE A 327 8.42 -2.61 36.37
CA ILE A 327 9.59 -1.74 36.35
C ILE A 327 9.51 -0.79 37.56
N ARG A 328 10.48 -0.97 38.46
CA ARG A 328 10.99 -0.03 39.49
C ARG A 328 9.95 0.60 40.45
N ILE A 329 9.59 -0.16 41.49
CA ILE A 329 8.99 0.35 42.74
C ILE A 329 9.96 0.05 43.88
N GLU A 330 10.36 1.06 44.64
CA GLU A 330 11.40 0.94 45.69
C GLU A 330 10.95 0.13 46.91
N SER A 331 9.65 0.16 47.26
CA SER A 331 9.14 -0.58 48.43
C SER A 331 8.72 -2.02 48.10
N GLN A 332 9.20 -2.98 48.90
CA GLN A 332 8.98 -4.42 48.69
C GLN A 332 7.53 -4.87 48.91
N GLN A 333 6.82 -4.29 49.89
CA GLN A 333 5.43 -4.64 50.23
C GLN A 333 4.44 -4.11 49.19
N LEU A 334 4.59 -2.85 48.74
CA LEU A 334 3.74 -2.26 47.70
C LEU A 334 3.94 -2.98 46.36
N ARG A 335 5.18 -3.41 46.06
CA ARG A 335 5.47 -4.22 44.87
C ARG A 335 4.74 -5.56 44.90
N LYS A 336 4.69 -6.24 46.06
CA LYS A 336 3.95 -7.51 46.20
C LYS A 336 2.44 -7.32 46.01
N LEU A 337 1.86 -6.29 46.64
CA LEU A 337 0.44 -5.97 46.50
C LEU A 337 0.09 -5.53 45.06
N ALA A 338 0.92 -4.70 44.43
CA ALA A 338 0.73 -4.28 43.04
C ALA A 338 0.83 -5.46 42.07
N HIS A 339 1.74 -6.41 42.32
CA HIS A 339 1.82 -7.64 41.54
C HIS A 339 0.59 -8.53 41.69
N GLU A 340 0.09 -8.73 42.92
CA GLU A 340 -1.11 -9.53 43.17
C GLU A 340 -2.35 -8.89 42.54
N ALA A 341 -2.49 -7.56 42.68
CA ALA A 341 -3.56 -6.79 42.06
C ALA A 341 -3.49 -6.84 40.52
N LYS A 342 -2.30 -6.67 39.93
CA LYS A 342 -2.07 -6.83 38.48
C LYS A 342 -2.48 -8.22 38.01
N ARG A 343 -2.07 -9.27 38.73
CA ARG A 343 -2.38 -10.66 38.39
C ARG A 343 -3.88 -10.92 38.43
N SER A 344 -4.54 -10.51 39.51
CA SER A 344 -5.99 -10.66 39.67
C SER A 344 -6.78 -9.88 38.61
N CYS A 345 -6.33 -8.67 38.28
CA CYS A 345 -6.92 -7.84 37.22
C CYS A 345 -6.79 -8.53 35.85
N LEU A 346 -5.58 -8.96 35.48
CA LEU A 346 -5.33 -9.65 34.21
C LEU A 346 -6.08 -10.98 34.12
N ASP A 347 -6.20 -11.74 35.20
CA ASP A 347 -7.00 -12.97 35.24
C ASP A 347 -8.49 -12.71 34.99
N THR A 348 -9.00 -11.60 35.51
CA THR A 348 -10.37 -11.17 35.25
C THR A 348 -10.56 -10.74 33.79
N ILE A 349 -9.60 -10.00 33.23
CA ILE A 349 -9.62 -9.59 31.82
C ILE A 349 -9.52 -10.79 30.89
N ILE A 350 -8.67 -11.79 31.19
CA ILE A 350 -8.56 -13.03 30.41
C ILE A 350 -9.88 -13.79 30.40
N ARG A 351 -10.53 -13.95 31.57
CA ARG A 351 -11.85 -14.59 31.64
C ARG A 351 -12.90 -13.83 30.84
N ALA A 352 -12.91 -12.49 30.92
CA ALA A 352 -13.81 -11.65 30.14
C ALA A 352 -13.56 -11.80 28.63
N GLN A 353 -12.29 -11.78 28.20
CA GLN A 353 -11.88 -11.96 26.81
C GLN A 353 -12.37 -13.30 26.24
N ILE A 354 -12.18 -14.39 27.00
CA ILE A 354 -12.69 -15.73 26.64
C ILE A 354 -14.21 -15.70 26.50
N GLY A 355 -14.92 -15.11 27.48
CA GLY A 355 -16.37 -14.99 27.45
C GLY A 355 -16.90 -14.22 26.24
N ILE A 356 -16.27 -13.08 25.90
CA ILE A 356 -16.64 -12.26 24.74
C ILE A 356 -16.46 -13.03 23.43
N VAL A 357 -15.31 -13.68 23.24
CA VAL A 357 -15.03 -14.47 22.02
C VAL A 357 -16.01 -15.63 21.88
N MET A 358 -16.33 -16.32 22.97
CA MET A 358 -17.33 -17.39 23.00
C MET A 358 -18.73 -16.88 22.64
N GLY A 359 -19.13 -15.73 23.19
CA GLY A 359 -20.37 -15.06 22.83
C GLY A 359 -20.43 -14.69 21.35
N CYS A 360 -19.35 -14.16 20.79
CA CYS A 360 -19.26 -13.85 19.36
C CYS A 360 -19.38 -15.10 18.48
N LYS A 361 -18.75 -16.21 18.87
CA LYS A 361 -18.89 -17.51 18.19
C LYS A 361 -20.32 -18.04 18.25
N LEU A 362 -21.00 -17.88 19.39
CA LEU A 362 -22.40 -18.26 19.55
C LEU A 362 -23.33 -17.42 18.65
N ILE A 363 -23.14 -16.10 18.59
CA ILE A 363 -23.90 -15.22 17.70
C ILE A 363 -23.71 -15.64 16.23
N GLN A 364 -22.46 -15.93 15.83
CA GLN A 364 -22.17 -16.41 14.49
C GLN A 364 -22.82 -17.77 14.21
N PHE A 365 -22.80 -18.70 15.17
CA PHE A 365 -23.44 -20.00 15.06
C PHE A 365 -24.95 -19.86 14.86
N ILE A 366 -25.63 -19.08 15.71
CA ILE A 366 -27.07 -18.80 15.60
C ILE A 366 -27.39 -18.21 14.23
N SER A 367 -26.58 -17.25 13.78
CA SER A 367 -26.75 -16.64 12.47
C SER A 367 -26.63 -17.64 11.32
N ILE A 368 -25.61 -18.50 11.33
CA ILE A 368 -25.41 -19.50 10.28
C ILE A 368 -26.59 -20.48 10.31
N PHE A 369 -27.02 -20.91 11.49
CA PHE A 369 -28.15 -21.80 11.67
C PHE A 369 -29.46 -21.20 11.14
N CYS A 370 -29.76 -19.94 11.47
CA CYS A 370 -30.92 -19.22 10.93
C CYS A 370 -30.84 -19.08 9.39
N ALA A 371 -29.67 -18.76 8.84
CA ALA A 371 -29.48 -18.69 7.39
C ALA A 371 -29.69 -20.04 6.70
N CYS A 372 -29.25 -21.15 7.32
CA CYS A 372 -29.51 -22.50 6.82
C CYS A 372 -31.00 -22.82 6.73
N ILE A 373 -31.76 -22.43 7.76
CA ILE A 373 -33.21 -22.63 7.79
C ILE A 373 -33.87 -21.83 6.66
N ILE A 374 -33.49 -20.56 6.48
CA ILE A 374 -34.04 -19.70 5.43
C ILE A 374 -33.72 -20.25 4.03
N VAL A 375 -32.50 -20.73 3.79
CA VAL A 375 -32.12 -21.33 2.49
C VAL A 375 -32.85 -22.65 2.24
N LYS A 376 -33.03 -23.49 3.27
CA LYS A 376 -33.84 -24.72 3.17
C LYS A 376 -35.32 -24.40 2.90
N LEU A 377 -35.88 -23.36 3.53
CA LEU A 377 -37.24 -22.87 3.25
C LEU A 377 -37.36 -22.28 1.84
N LYS A 378 -36.36 -21.56 1.33
CA LYS A 378 -36.37 -21.03 -0.05
C LYS A 378 -36.31 -22.13 -1.10
N LYS A 379 -35.66 -23.27 -0.83
CA LYS A 379 -35.69 -24.47 -1.70
C LYS A 379 -37.07 -25.13 -1.80
N LEU A 380 -38.01 -24.80 -0.91
CA LEU A 380 -39.41 -25.25 -0.98
C LEU A 380 -40.31 -24.34 -1.86
N LEU A 381 -39.80 -23.20 -2.36
CA LEU A 381 -40.45 -22.44 -3.43
C LEU A 381 -39.73 -22.70 -4.76
N PRO A 382 -40.45 -22.97 -5.87
CA PRO A 382 -39.83 -23.27 -7.14
C PRO A 382 -39.29 -21.97 -7.77
N SER A 383 -37.97 -21.88 -7.92
CA SER A 383 -37.35 -20.91 -8.83
C SER A 383 -36.08 -21.49 -9.42
N GLU A 384 -35.95 -21.31 -10.74
CA GLU A 384 -34.98 -21.90 -11.64
C GLU A 384 -33.53 -21.88 -11.16
N SER A 385 -32.85 -22.99 -11.39
CA SER A 385 -31.43 -23.17 -11.20
C SER A 385 -30.63 -22.30 -12.16
N ILE A 386 -29.99 -21.26 -11.64
CA ILE A 386 -28.89 -20.59 -12.34
C ILE A 386 -27.64 -21.46 -12.19
N SER A 387 -27.09 -21.81 -13.34
CA SER A 387 -25.93 -22.66 -13.58
C SER A 387 -24.74 -22.37 -12.67
N ALA A 388 -24.19 -23.44 -12.09
CA ALA A 388 -22.87 -23.43 -11.49
C ALA A 388 -21.82 -23.24 -12.59
N ASP A 389 -21.09 -22.13 -12.53
CA ASP A 389 -19.99 -21.83 -13.45
C ASP A 389 -18.92 -22.93 -13.40
N GLN A 390 -18.49 -23.31 -14.60
CA GLN A 390 -17.53 -24.35 -14.90
C GLN A 390 -16.22 -24.13 -14.14
N SER A 391 -15.75 -25.20 -13.49
CA SER A 391 -14.41 -25.32 -12.95
C SER A 391 -13.39 -25.31 -14.10
N MET A 392 -12.72 -24.17 -14.33
CA MET A 392 -11.43 -24.22 -15.01
C MET A 392 -10.41 -24.82 -14.04
N GLU A 393 -10.00 -26.06 -14.33
CA GLU A 393 -8.79 -26.66 -13.78
C GLU A 393 -7.60 -25.76 -14.12
N THR A 394 -7.16 -24.98 -13.15
CA THR A 394 -5.86 -24.31 -13.19
C THR A 394 -4.87 -25.30 -12.59
N LYS A 395 -3.80 -25.66 -13.32
CA LYS A 395 -2.76 -26.61 -12.88
C LYS A 395 -2.46 -26.43 -11.39
N ASN A 396 -2.57 -27.52 -10.63
CA ASN A 396 -2.38 -27.58 -9.18
C ASN A 396 -0.95 -27.18 -8.77
N LEU A 397 -0.68 -25.89 -8.67
CA LEU A 397 0.36 -25.36 -7.80
C LEU A 397 -0.12 -25.56 -6.36
N ASP A 398 0.70 -26.16 -5.51
CA ASP A 398 0.38 -26.33 -4.08
C ASP A 398 0.55 -25.01 -3.29
N LEU A 399 -0.14 -23.97 -3.76
CA LEU A 399 -0.20 -22.63 -3.16
C LEU A 399 -0.92 -22.65 -1.80
N SER A 400 -1.60 -23.75 -1.48
CA SER A 400 -2.31 -23.95 -0.20
C SER A 400 -1.38 -23.77 1.00
N ARG A 401 -0.12 -24.23 0.89
CA ARG A 401 0.91 -24.12 1.92
C ARG A 401 1.33 -22.68 2.22
N PHE A 402 1.13 -21.77 1.27
CA PHE A 402 1.49 -20.35 1.39
C PHE A 402 0.35 -19.47 1.93
N VAL A 403 -0.86 -20.00 2.12
CA VAL A 403 -1.96 -19.26 2.75
C VAL A 403 -1.72 -19.15 4.24
N LEU A 404 -1.67 -17.93 4.81
CA LEU A 404 -1.67 -17.76 6.26
C LEU A 404 -3.11 -17.90 6.80
N HIS A 405 -3.32 -18.90 7.65
CA HIS A 405 -4.59 -19.16 8.32
C HIS A 405 -4.33 -19.49 9.79
N PHE A 406 -5.29 -19.19 10.66
CA PHE A 406 -5.23 -19.59 12.07
C PHE A 406 -5.85 -20.99 12.28
N GLU A 407 -5.68 -21.56 13.48
CA GLU A 407 -6.29 -22.84 13.88
C GLU A 407 -7.81 -22.77 13.67
N GLY A 408 -8.40 -23.69 12.90
CA GLY A 408 -9.84 -23.74 12.59
C GLY A 408 -10.29 -23.04 11.29
N GLU A 409 -9.38 -22.51 10.48
CA GLU A 409 -9.71 -21.78 9.23
C GLU A 409 -9.34 -22.53 7.94
N GLU A 410 -9.21 -23.86 7.99
CA GLU A 410 -8.73 -24.68 6.88
C GLU A 410 -9.62 -24.59 5.63
N GLU A 411 -10.94 -24.52 5.80
CA GLU A 411 -11.89 -24.35 4.69
C GLU A 411 -11.75 -23.00 3.95
N LEU A 412 -11.14 -22.00 4.59
CA LEU A 412 -10.92 -20.68 3.99
C LEU A 412 -9.73 -20.68 3.01
N VAL A 413 -8.85 -21.69 3.10
CA VAL A 413 -7.64 -21.81 2.29
C VAL A 413 -7.97 -21.94 0.80
N GLU A 414 -8.86 -22.88 0.45
CA GLU A 414 -9.23 -23.16 -0.95
C GLU A 414 -9.93 -21.95 -1.61
N VAL A 415 -10.86 -21.32 -0.90
CA VAL A 415 -11.61 -20.15 -1.38
C VAL A 415 -10.71 -18.93 -1.56
N THR A 416 -9.79 -18.72 -0.61
CA THR A 416 -8.86 -17.59 -0.64
C THR A 416 -7.82 -17.76 -1.75
N MET A 417 -7.31 -18.98 -1.95
CA MET A 417 -6.40 -19.32 -3.04
C MET A 417 -7.06 -19.02 -4.40
N ARG A 418 -8.26 -19.57 -4.66
CA ARG A 418 -8.94 -19.38 -5.96
C ARG A 418 -9.18 -17.91 -6.29
N LYS A 419 -9.76 -17.16 -5.35
CA LYS A 419 -10.07 -15.72 -5.57
C LYS A 419 -8.80 -14.88 -5.75
N ASN A 420 -7.73 -15.20 -5.01
CA ASN A 420 -6.50 -14.42 -5.10
C ASN A 420 -5.70 -14.73 -6.37
N CYS A 421 -5.71 -15.96 -6.87
CA CYS A 421 -5.10 -16.29 -8.17
C CYS A 421 -5.73 -15.46 -9.29
N THR A 422 -7.07 -15.41 -9.36
CA THR A 422 -7.79 -14.58 -10.32
C THR A 422 -7.47 -13.09 -10.16
N ALA A 423 -7.24 -12.62 -8.93
CA ALA A 423 -6.86 -11.24 -8.68
C ALA A 423 -5.46 -10.92 -9.22
N THR A 424 -4.48 -11.80 -9.02
CA THR A 424 -3.12 -11.64 -9.57
C THR A 424 -3.16 -11.61 -11.09
N ASP A 425 -3.91 -12.52 -11.73
CA ASP A 425 -4.07 -12.55 -13.19
C ASP A 425 -4.70 -11.26 -13.73
N ASN A 426 -5.67 -10.69 -13.02
CA ASN A 426 -6.27 -9.42 -13.43
C ASN A 426 -5.26 -8.27 -13.37
N TRP A 427 -4.48 -8.16 -12.29
CA TRP A 427 -3.45 -7.11 -12.18
C TRP A 427 -2.33 -7.27 -13.22
N MET A 428 -1.94 -8.52 -13.51
CA MET A 428 -1.00 -8.83 -14.57
C MET A 428 -1.52 -8.36 -15.93
N ARG A 429 -2.78 -8.70 -16.28
CA ARG A 429 -3.42 -8.27 -17.53
C ARG A 429 -3.53 -6.75 -17.65
N GLU A 430 -3.81 -6.06 -16.54
CA GLU A 430 -3.84 -4.59 -16.53
C GLU A 430 -2.44 -3.99 -16.75
N GLY A 431 -1.38 -4.65 -16.27
CA GLY A 431 0.01 -4.31 -16.59
C GLY A 431 0.33 -4.56 -18.06
N GLU A 432 -0.05 -5.71 -18.60
CA GLU A 432 0.16 -6.11 -20.00
C GLU A 432 -0.48 -5.11 -20.99
N LYS A 433 -1.67 -4.58 -20.66
CA LYS A 433 -2.32 -3.54 -21.48
C LYS A 433 -1.54 -2.23 -21.54
N LYS A 434 -0.67 -1.97 -20.57
CA LYS A 434 0.12 -0.73 -20.41
C LYS A 434 1.62 -0.97 -20.61
N GLN A 435 1.97 -1.92 -21.47
CA GLN A 435 3.35 -2.17 -21.86
C GLN A 435 4.00 -0.93 -22.52
N PRO A 436 5.28 -0.64 -22.21
CA PRO A 436 6.00 0.50 -22.78
C PRO A 436 6.49 0.16 -24.20
N LYS A 437 5.63 0.42 -25.18
CA LYS A 437 5.86 0.04 -26.58
C LYS A 437 7.08 0.75 -27.18
N HIS A 438 7.28 2.03 -26.86
CA HIS A 438 8.40 2.80 -27.39
C HIS A 438 9.73 2.32 -26.81
N LEU A 439 9.76 1.98 -25.52
CA LEU A 439 10.93 1.36 -24.90
C LEU A 439 11.25 0.01 -25.53
N THR A 440 10.26 -0.87 -25.71
CA THR A 440 10.46 -2.19 -26.34
C THR A 440 11.05 -2.05 -27.75
N ASP A 441 10.55 -1.12 -28.55
CA ASP A 441 11.07 -0.88 -29.91
C ASP A 441 12.49 -0.31 -29.93
N LEU A 442 12.86 0.46 -28.90
CA LEU A 442 14.25 0.90 -28.73
C LEU A 442 15.14 -0.29 -28.36
N LEU A 443 14.73 -1.10 -27.38
CA LEU A 443 15.51 -2.23 -26.86
C LEU A 443 15.80 -3.31 -27.90
N LYS A 444 14.94 -3.48 -28.92
CA LYS A 444 15.21 -4.36 -30.08
C LYS A 444 16.49 -3.97 -30.85
N LYS A 445 17.01 -2.76 -30.66
CA LYS A 445 18.27 -2.28 -31.28
C LYS A 445 19.50 -2.54 -30.41
N ALA A 446 19.34 -3.10 -29.22
CA ALA A 446 20.47 -3.43 -28.33
C ALA A 446 21.32 -4.58 -28.89
N THR A 447 22.59 -4.60 -28.51
CA THR A 447 23.59 -5.60 -28.90
C THR A 447 23.53 -6.83 -27.98
N PHE A 448 22.40 -7.54 -27.97
CA PHE A 448 22.19 -8.70 -27.08
C PHE A 448 23.26 -9.80 -27.25
N ALA A 449 23.66 -10.09 -28.49
CA ALA A 449 24.66 -11.11 -28.82
C ALA A 449 26.09 -10.73 -28.37
N GLU A 450 26.38 -9.44 -28.24
CA GLU A 450 27.69 -8.91 -27.83
C GLU A 450 27.71 -8.49 -26.34
N GLY A 451 26.61 -8.73 -25.63
CA GLY A 451 26.46 -8.45 -24.20
C GLY A 451 26.42 -6.97 -23.86
N PHE A 452 25.69 -6.16 -24.63
CA PHE A 452 25.53 -4.71 -24.39
C PHE A 452 26.87 -3.95 -24.50
N LYS A 453 27.57 -4.15 -25.61
CA LYS A 453 28.88 -3.56 -25.91
C LYS A 453 28.91 -2.04 -25.70
N GLY A 454 27.78 -1.35 -25.89
CA GLY A 454 27.64 0.08 -25.65
C GLY A 454 27.95 0.54 -24.22
N VAL A 455 27.77 -0.31 -23.20
CA VAL A 455 28.13 0.01 -21.80
C VAL A 455 29.64 0.20 -21.63
N ARG A 456 30.46 -0.40 -22.50
CA ARG A 456 31.91 -0.16 -22.55
C ARG A 456 32.28 1.07 -23.39
N GLU A 457 31.48 1.41 -24.39
CA GLU A 457 31.89 2.33 -25.46
C GLU A 457 31.42 3.77 -25.25
N PHE A 458 30.44 4.00 -24.36
CA PHE A 458 29.91 5.33 -24.11
C PHE A 458 30.89 6.30 -23.44
N ASP A 459 31.86 5.78 -22.68
CA ASP A 459 32.86 6.56 -21.96
C ASP A 459 34.22 5.84 -21.96
N CYS A 460 35.30 6.60 -22.16
CA CYS A 460 36.64 6.07 -22.33
C CYS A 460 37.58 6.54 -21.22
N ASP A 461 38.25 5.57 -20.57
CA ASP A 461 39.24 5.83 -19.51
C ASP A 461 40.45 6.65 -20.01
N GLN A 462 40.62 6.80 -21.33
CA GLN A 462 41.67 7.61 -21.96
C GLN A 462 41.27 9.10 -22.10
N VAL A 463 40.06 9.51 -21.72
CA VAL A 463 39.69 10.92 -21.64
C VAL A 463 40.31 11.52 -20.39
N CYS A 464 41.01 12.66 -20.54
CA CYS A 464 41.67 13.32 -19.42
C CYS A 464 40.64 13.71 -18.35
N ILE A 465 40.84 13.19 -17.14
CA ILE A 465 40.15 13.63 -15.94
C ILE A 465 40.60 15.06 -15.65
N LEU A 466 39.66 16.00 -15.53
CA LEU A 466 39.96 17.42 -15.38
C LEU A 466 40.34 17.83 -13.94
N ASP A 467 40.13 16.98 -12.93
CA ASP A 467 40.41 17.28 -11.51
C ASP A 467 41.08 16.13 -10.74
N CYS A 468 40.33 15.09 -10.35
CA CYS A 468 40.69 13.91 -9.54
C CYS A 468 39.52 12.88 -9.63
N GLU A 469 39.61 11.73 -8.92
CA GLU A 469 38.72 10.54 -8.98
C GLU A 469 37.30 10.73 -9.54
N GLU A 470 36.90 9.79 -10.39
CA GLU A 470 35.62 9.84 -11.11
C GLU A 470 34.41 9.65 -10.17
N PRO A 471 33.40 10.55 -10.21
CA PRO A 471 32.19 10.34 -9.43
C PRO A 471 31.47 9.07 -9.90
N PRO A 472 30.88 8.29 -8.99
CA PRO A 472 30.14 7.10 -9.38
C PRO A 472 28.98 7.50 -10.31
N GLN A 473 28.91 6.85 -11.48
CA GLN A 473 27.94 7.18 -12.52
C GLN A 473 26.68 6.30 -12.37
N PRO A 474 25.51 6.87 -12.01
CA PRO A 474 24.24 6.17 -12.08
C PRO A 474 23.88 5.93 -13.55
N TRP A 475 23.01 4.97 -13.83
CA TRP A 475 22.53 4.63 -15.18
C TRP A 475 21.86 5.81 -15.89
N SER A 476 21.09 6.60 -15.14
CA SER A 476 20.27 7.71 -15.64
C SER A 476 21.10 8.84 -16.25
N LEU A 477 22.27 9.17 -15.67
CA LEU A 477 23.05 10.33 -16.12
C LEU A 477 23.67 10.12 -17.53
N PRO A 478 24.37 9.01 -17.84
CA PRO A 478 24.85 8.72 -19.18
C PRO A 478 23.74 8.62 -20.22
N ILE A 479 22.59 8.02 -19.88
CA ILE A 479 21.44 7.90 -20.78
C ILE A 479 20.91 9.29 -21.16
N VAL A 480 20.73 10.18 -20.19
CA VAL A 480 20.26 11.55 -20.42
C VAL A 480 21.28 12.35 -21.24
N THR A 481 22.58 12.24 -20.93
CA THR A 481 23.65 12.92 -21.65
C THR A 481 23.74 12.45 -23.11
N LEU A 482 23.72 11.14 -23.36
CA LEU A 482 23.71 10.59 -24.73
C LEU A 482 22.48 11.04 -25.51
N THR A 483 21.32 11.11 -24.86
CA THR A 483 20.09 11.59 -25.50
C THR A 483 20.19 13.07 -25.86
N ALA A 484 20.75 13.91 -24.98
CA ALA A 484 21.02 15.32 -25.28
C ALA A 484 21.98 15.49 -26.47
N ILE A 485 23.04 14.68 -26.55
CA ILE A 485 23.97 14.65 -27.68
C ILE A 485 23.21 14.25 -28.96
N ALA A 486 22.40 13.18 -28.92
CA ALA A 486 21.65 12.71 -30.08
C ALA A 486 20.68 13.76 -30.64
N ILE A 487 20.03 14.54 -29.77
CA ILE A 487 19.10 15.62 -30.15
C ILE A 487 19.83 16.82 -30.76
N SER A 488 21.08 17.07 -30.35
CA SER A 488 21.88 18.19 -30.84
C SER A 488 22.50 17.96 -32.24
N LEU A 489 22.43 16.73 -32.78
CA LEU A 489 23.00 16.41 -34.08
C LEU A 489 22.25 17.10 -35.24
N PRO A 490 22.97 17.57 -36.28
CA PRO A 490 22.35 18.20 -37.43
C PRO A 490 21.69 17.14 -38.35
N ASN A 491 20.71 17.57 -39.15
CA ASN A 491 20.06 16.77 -40.20
C ASN A 491 19.35 15.49 -39.74
N ILE A 492 18.84 15.46 -38.49
CA ILE A 492 18.02 14.35 -37.99
C ILE A 492 16.54 14.70 -38.12
N SER A 493 15.71 13.73 -38.52
CA SER A 493 14.27 13.94 -38.62
C SER A 493 13.64 14.20 -37.25
N SER A 494 12.71 15.15 -37.17
CA SER A 494 11.97 15.47 -35.93
C SER A 494 11.18 14.26 -35.41
N CYS A 495 10.73 13.38 -36.31
CA CYS A 495 10.04 12.14 -35.95
C CYS A 495 10.98 11.17 -35.22
N SER A 496 12.23 11.01 -35.69
CA SER A 496 13.23 10.15 -35.05
C SER A 496 13.63 10.67 -33.66
N ILE A 497 13.77 11.99 -33.50
CA ILE A 497 14.03 12.63 -32.21
C ILE A 497 12.87 12.39 -31.24
N LYS A 498 11.63 12.64 -31.69
CA LYS A 498 10.44 12.42 -30.88
C LYS A 498 10.30 10.96 -30.43
N GLN A 499 10.55 10.01 -31.33
CA GLN A 499 10.53 8.60 -31.00
C GLN A 499 11.58 8.25 -29.94
N LEU A 500 12.82 8.74 -30.07
CA LEU A 500 13.88 8.53 -29.09
C LEU A 500 13.51 9.12 -27.72
N LEU A 501 12.99 10.36 -27.69
CA LEU A 501 12.52 11.00 -26.46
C LEU A 501 11.43 10.19 -25.76
N CYS A 502 10.41 9.73 -26.50
CA CYS A 502 9.35 8.88 -25.95
C CYS A 502 9.91 7.56 -25.38
N SER A 503 10.82 6.89 -26.10
CA SER A 503 11.44 5.64 -25.64
C SER A 503 12.30 5.84 -24.39
N VAL A 504 13.09 6.91 -24.33
CA VAL A 504 13.96 7.23 -23.18
C VAL A 504 13.11 7.67 -21.99
N HIS A 505 12.03 8.44 -22.20
CA HIS A 505 11.09 8.80 -21.16
C HIS A 505 10.47 7.56 -20.49
N GLU A 506 9.98 6.60 -21.29
CA GLU A 506 9.47 5.32 -20.78
C GLU A 506 10.56 4.53 -20.04
N GLY A 507 11.79 4.46 -20.57
CA GLY A 507 12.92 3.78 -19.96
C GLY A 507 13.34 4.37 -18.61
N LEU A 508 13.42 5.70 -18.51
CA LEU A 508 13.88 6.39 -17.31
C LEU A 508 12.96 6.20 -16.11
N VAL A 509 11.66 5.93 -16.33
CA VAL A 509 10.73 5.55 -15.25
C VAL A 509 11.22 4.28 -14.53
N TYR A 510 11.67 3.27 -15.28
CA TYR A 510 12.17 2.01 -14.72
C TYR A 510 13.60 2.14 -14.20
N VAL A 511 14.47 2.87 -14.90
CA VAL A 511 15.84 3.14 -14.44
C VAL A 511 15.82 3.80 -13.06
N LYS A 512 14.94 4.79 -12.86
CA LYS A 512 14.76 5.43 -11.55
C LYS A 512 14.45 4.43 -10.44
N LEU A 513 13.50 3.53 -10.70
CA LEU A 513 13.06 2.52 -9.73
C LEU A 513 14.19 1.54 -9.38
N ILE A 514 14.96 1.13 -10.38
CA ILE A 514 16.11 0.22 -10.20
C ILE A 514 17.23 0.91 -9.42
N GLU A 515 17.60 2.14 -9.78
CA GLU A 515 18.61 2.91 -9.05
C GLU A 515 18.20 3.17 -7.59
N GLU A 516 16.94 3.52 -7.34
CA GLU A 516 16.39 3.67 -5.99
C GLU A 516 16.51 2.39 -5.16
N HIS A 517 16.50 1.23 -5.80
CA HIS A 517 16.65 -0.05 -5.11
C HIS A 517 18.11 -0.46 -4.87
N LEU A 518 18.99 -0.23 -5.85
CA LEU A 518 20.40 -0.58 -5.77
C LEU A 518 21.15 0.33 -4.78
N ASP A 519 20.73 1.60 -4.66
CA ASP A 519 21.38 2.58 -3.79
C ASP A 519 20.80 2.58 -2.37
N GLY A 520 21.39 1.77 -1.50
CA GLY A 520 21.24 1.92 -0.04
C GLY A 520 22.07 3.07 0.55
N LYS A 521 22.88 3.77 -0.25
CA LYS A 521 23.81 4.83 0.18
C LYS A 521 23.40 6.20 -0.36
N GLU A 522 23.44 7.20 0.51
CA GLU A 522 23.12 8.61 0.21
C GLU A 522 24.06 9.22 -0.86
N GLU A 523 25.19 8.57 -1.14
CA GLU A 523 26.27 8.98 -2.05
C GLU A 523 25.84 9.20 -3.51
N LEU A 524 24.82 8.49 -4.03
CA LEU A 524 24.38 8.62 -5.43
C LEU A 524 23.15 9.52 -5.63
N SER A 525 22.59 10.05 -4.53
CA SER A 525 21.40 10.89 -4.55
C SER A 525 21.59 12.18 -5.36
N ASN A 526 22.76 12.81 -5.28
CA ASN A 526 23.10 14.04 -5.99
C ASN A 526 23.23 13.81 -7.50
N THR A 527 23.90 12.74 -7.91
CA THR A 527 24.08 12.39 -9.32
C THR A 527 22.76 12.01 -9.99
N ARG A 528 21.88 11.31 -9.27
CA ARG A 528 20.52 11.02 -9.75
C ARG A 528 19.70 12.31 -9.89
N ARG A 529 19.76 13.20 -8.90
CA ARG A 529 19.11 14.52 -8.96
C ARG A 529 19.62 15.33 -10.15
N ALA A 530 20.91 15.25 -10.48
CA ALA A 530 21.49 15.85 -11.67
C ALA A 530 20.85 15.31 -12.95
N ALA A 531 20.78 13.98 -13.10
CA ALA A 531 20.20 13.33 -14.27
C ALA A 531 18.74 13.79 -14.52
N PHE A 532 17.88 13.75 -13.49
CA PHE A 532 16.47 14.12 -13.65
C PHE A 532 16.24 15.63 -13.80
N LYS A 533 17.11 16.47 -13.20
CA LYS A 533 17.09 17.92 -13.43
C LYS A 533 17.41 18.25 -14.88
N VAL A 534 18.46 17.65 -15.43
CA VAL A 534 18.85 17.81 -16.84
C VAL A 534 17.78 17.23 -17.77
N TRP A 535 17.27 16.03 -17.47
CA TRP A 535 16.25 15.38 -18.28
C TRP A 535 15.01 16.25 -18.47
N SER A 536 14.54 16.89 -17.40
CA SER A 536 13.38 17.80 -17.49
C SER A 536 13.62 18.97 -18.45
N GLY A 537 14.86 19.46 -18.52
CA GLY A 537 15.29 20.48 -19.48
C GLY A 537 15.33 19.96 -20.92
N VAL A 538 15.86 18.74 -21.10
CA VAL A 538 16.04 18.11 -22.41
C VAL A 538 14.70 17.69 -23.02
N ASP A 539 13.84 17.02 -22.25
CA ASP A 539 12.55 16.47 -22.68
C ASP A 539 11.53 17.58 -23.01
N ILE A 540 11.42 18.60 -22.15
CA ILE A 540 10.39 19.66 -22.31
C ILE A 540 10.90 20.81 -23.18
N TYR A 541 12.12 21.29 -22.90
CA TYR A 541 12.62 22.55 -23.47
C TYR A 541 13.70 22.34 -24.53
N HIS A 542 14.14 21.11 -24.80
CA HIS A 542 15.27 20.80 -25.68
C HIS A 542 16.54 21.57 -25.27
N LYS A 543 16.75 21.72 -23.95
CA LYS A 543 17.87 22.47 -23.35
C LYS A 543 18.68 21.60 -22.40
N TRP A 544 20.00 21.78 -22.45
CA TRP A 544 20.94 21.21 -21.49
C TRP A 544 21.63 22.34 -20.72
N LEU A 545 21.36 22.49 -19.42
CA LEU A 545 21.93 23.56 -18.57
C LEU A 545 21.90 24.95 -19.26
N ASP A 546 20.73 25.34 -19.79
CA ASP A 546 20.47 26.57 -20.57
C ASP A 546 21.02 26.61 -22.01
N VAL A 547 21.80 25.62 -22.43
CA VAL A 547 22.23 25.46 -23.83
C VAL A 547 21.07 24.88 -24.64
N ASP A 548 20.59 25.64 -25.61
CA ASP A 548 19.54 25.22 -26.55
C ASP A 548 20.11 24.24 -27.58
N LEU A 549 19.74 22.96 -27.45
CA LEU A 549 20.24 21.87 -28.28
C LEU A 549 19.73 21.97 -29.72
N HIS A 550 18.51 22.48 -29.92
CA HIS A 550 17.92 22.65 -31.24
C HIS A 550 18.61 23.78 -32.01
N LYS A 551 18.87 24.91 -31.33
CA LYS A 551 19.65 26.01 -31.90
C LYS A 551 21.08 25.57 -32.26
N LEU A 552 21.66 24.66 -31.48
CA LEU A 552 22.99 24.11 -31.73
C LEU A 552 22.98 23.19 -32.96
N SER A 553 21.95 22.35 -33.11
CA SER A 553 21.72 21.52 -34.30
C SER A 553 21.54 22.34 -35.59
N LEU A 554 20.79 23.45 -35.54
CA LEU A 554 20.54 24.31 -36.70
C LEU A 554 21.76 25.13 -37.17
N LYS A 555 22.65 25.49 -36.25
CA LYS A 555 23.79 26.37 -36.54
C LYS A 555 25.01 25.63 -37.04
N SER A 556 25.22 24.42 -36.55
CA SER A 556 26.43 23.64 -36.85
C SER A 556 26.34 23.01 -38.23
N LYS A 557 27.40 23.15 -39.03
CA LYS A 557 27.47 22.60 -40.40
C LYS A 557 27.81 21.12 -40.42
N SER A 558 28.37 20.59 -39.32
CA SER A 558 28.77 19.19 -39.22
C SER A 558 28.54 18.61 -37.82
N THR A 559 28.36 17.29 -37.75
CA THR A 559 28.30 16.52 -36.49
C THR A 559 29.54 16.72 -35.62
N ARG A 560 30.72 16.88 -36.24
CA ARG A 560 31.98 17.14 -35.53
C ARG A 560 31.95 18.46 -34.78
N GLU A 561 31.49 19.53 -35.43
CA GLU A 561 31.38 20.86 -34.84
C GLU A 561 30.44 20.86 -33.62
N VAL A 562 29.32 20.13 -33.71
CA VAL A 562 28.41 19.92 -32.56
C VAL A 562 29.13 19.27 -31.38
N LEU A 563 29.87 18.17 -31.62
CA LEU A 563 30.58 17.46 -30.56
C LEU A 563 31.67 18.33 -29.92
N GLU A 564 32.44 19.08 -30.72
CA GLU A 564 33.45 20.03 -30.22
C GLU A 564 32.81 21.14 -29.35
N LEU A 565 31.67 21.69 -29.78
CA LEU A 565 30.92 22.68 -29.00
C LEU A 565 30.38 22.12 -27.68
N LEU A 566 29.92 20.86 -27.66
CA LEU A 566 29.44 20.21 -26.43
C LEU A 566 30.58 19.88 -25.46
N VAL A 567 31.76 19.48 -25.98
CA VAL A 567 32.97 19.27 -25.17
C VAL A 567 33.39 20.57 -24.49
N GLU A 568 33.49 21.66 -25.25
CA GLU A 568 33.87 22.97 -24.69
C GLU A 568 32.77 23.56 -23.78
N GLY A 569 31.49 23.35 -24.12
CA GLY A 569 30.37 23.72 -23.25
C GLY A 569 30.41 23.00 -21.90
N GLY A 570 30.71 21.70 -21.91
CA GLY A 570 30.93 20.90 -20.69
C GLY A 570 32.09 21.43 -19.84
N LYS A 571 33.25 21.71 -20.46
CA LYS A 571 34.42 22.28 -19.78
C LYS A 571 34.13 23.66 -19.17
N SER A 572 33.51 24.56 -19.94
CA SER A 572 33.21 25.92 -19.51
C SER A 572 32.30 25.92 -18.28
N ARG A 573 31.20 25.15 -18.33
CA ARG A 573 30.27 25.07 -17.19
C ARG A 573 30.90 24.43 -15.95
N LEU A 574 31.78 23.44 -16.15
CA LEU A 574 32.53 22.86 -15.05
C LEU A 574 33.52 23.86 -14.44
N ALA A 575 34.18 24.69 -15.26
CA ALA A 575 35.08 25.75 -14.79
C ALA A 575 34.33 26.90 -14.08
N GLU A 576 33.17 27.31 -14.59
CA GLU A 576 32.28 28.30 -13.95
C GLU A 576 31.88 27.87 -12.55
N PHE A 577 31.49 26.60 -12.38
CA PHE A 577 31.16 26.04 -11.07
C PHE A 577 32.35 26.11 -10.10
N LYS A 578 33.54 25.74 -10.53
CA LYS A 578 34.76 25.80 -9.70
C LYS A 578 35.08 27.22 -9.24
N ASN A 579 34.94 28.18 -10.15
CA ASN A 579 35.18 29.59 -9.85
C ASN A 579 34.14 30.18 -8.89
N ALA A 580 32.90 29.66 -8.91
CA ALA A 580 31.85 30.07 -7.99
C ALA A 580 32.04 29.52 -6.56
N TYR A 581 32.72 28.38 -6.39
CA TYR A 581 32.90 27.70 -5.09
C TYR A 581 34.37 27.28 -4.81
N PRO A 582 35.34 28.20 -4.84
CA PRO A 582 36.78 27.87 -4.82
C PRO A 582 37.27 27.23 -3.51
N THR A 583 36.61 27.51 -2.38
CA THR A 583 36.97 26.98 -1.04
C THR A 583 36.34 25.62 -0.71
N GLU A 584 35.32 25.20 -1.46
CA GLU A 584 34.55 23.96 -1.23
C GLU A 584 34.98 22.82 -2.17
N CYS A 585 35.31 23.13 -3.43
CA CYS A 585 35.68 22.14 -4.45
C CYS A 585 36.80 21.14 -4.06
N PRO A 586 37.89 21.53 -3.37
CA PRO A 586 38.96 20.57 -3.02
C PRO A 586 38.64 19.66 -1.83
N ARG A 587 37.57 19.94 -1.06
CA ARG A 587 37.21 19.22 0.18
C ARG A 587 35.99 18.31 0.04
N ILE A 588 35.19 18.50 -1.02
CA ILE A 588 33.95 17.78 -1.26
C ILE A 588 34.25 16.52 -2.10
N ASN A 589 33.76 15.36 -1.65
CA ASN A 589 33.84 14.13 -2.43
C ASN A 589 33.16 14.33 -3.80
N PRO A 590 33.70 13.78 -4.92
CA PRO A 590 33.09 13.92 -6.24
C PRO A 590 31.61 13.52 -6.33
N SER A 591 31.14 12.61 -5.46
CA SER A 591 29.74 12.21 -5.29
C SER A 591 28.82 13.28 -4.69
N GLU A 592 29.38 14.28 -4.01
CA GLU A 592 28.67 15.39 -3.36
C GLU A 592 28.64 16.67 -4.20
N TRP A 593 29.22 16.64 -5.40
CA TRP A 593 29.19 17.76 -6.33
C TRP A 593 27.75 18.22 -6.63
N HIS A 594 27.61 19.52 -6.89
CA HIS A 594 26.32 20.07 -7.25
C HIS A 594 25.85 19.51 -8.60
N ALA A 595 24.53 19.46 -8.79
CA ALA A 595 23.89 18.79 -9.92
C ALA A 595 24.38 19.28 -11.30
N GLU A 596 24.60 20.58 -11.51
CA GLU A 596 25.09 21.11 -12.78
C GLU A 596 26.55 20.71 -13.05
N ALA A 597 27.38 20.61 -12.01
CA ALA A 597 28.77 20.19 -12.14
C ALA A 597 28.87 18.72 -12.57
N LEU A 598 28.07 17.83 -11.96
CA LEU A 598 27.98 16.43 -12.34
C LEU A 598 27.50 16.25 -13.78
N ALA A 599 26.48 17.01 -14.17
CA ALA A 599 25.97 17.04 -15.54
C ALA A 599 27.01 17.57 -16.55
N ALA A 600 27.73 18.65 -16.22
CA ALA A 600 28.79 19.22 -17.03
C ALA A 600 29.95 18.24 -17.24
N ASN A 601 30.38 17.57 -16.17
CA ASN A 601 31.42 16.54 -16.24
C ASN A 601 31.00 15.35 -17.12
N SER A 602 29.77 14.87 -16.98
CA SER A 602 29.22 13.80 -17.83
C SER A 602 29.18 14.20 -19.30
N MET A 603 28.69 15.41 -19.62
CA MET A 603 28.65 15.94 -20.99
C MET A 603 30.04 16.04 -21.61
N TYR A 604 31.01 16.58 -20.86
CA TYR A 604 32.40 16.68 -21.32
C TYR A 604 32.99 15.29 -21.66
N ARG A 605 32.85 14.32 -20.74
CA ARG A 605 33.47 13.00 -20.91
C ARG A 605 32.87 12.18 -22.05
N ILE A 606 31.55 12.10 -22.09
CA ILE A 606 30.83 11.31 -23.09
C ILE A 606 31.02 11.94 -24.48
N SER A 607 30.89 13.26 -24.60
CA SER A 607 31.11 13.95 -25.88
C SER A 607 32.56 13.82 -26.35
N SER A 608 33.54 13.89 -25.44
CA SER A 608 34.96 13.70 -25.78
C SER A 608 35.26 12.28 -26.24
N THR A 609 34.64 11.28 -25.60
CA THR A 609 34.76 9.86 -25.99
C THR A 609 34.18 9.63 -27.38
N ILE A 610 32.96 10.13 -27.64
CA ILE A 610 32.30 10.01 -28.94
C ILE A 610 33.12 10.73 -30.02
N LEU A 611 33.64 11.93 -29.73
CA LEU A 611 34.47 12.69 -30.67
C LEU A 611 35.76 11.93 -31.03
N LYS A 612 36.44 11.33 -30.04
CA LYS A 612 37.64 10.50 -30.28
C LYS A 612 37.32 9.28 -31.15
N ASN A 613 36.24 8.56 -30.84
CA ASN A 613 35.80 7.41 -31.63
C ASN A 613 35.45 7.82 -33.06
N TYR A 614 34.73 8.94 -33.22
CA TYR A 614 34.38 9.49 -34.52
C TYR A 614 35.60 9.81 -35.39
N GLN A 615 36.68 10.32 -34.77
CA GLN A 615 37.96 10.59 -35.43
C GLN A 615 38.74 9.31 -35.78
N HIS A 616 38.69 8.28 -34.93
CA HIS A 616 39.47 7.07 -35.10
C HIS A 616 38.94 6.14 -36.20
N TYR A 617 37.62 6.06 -36.37
CA TYR A 617 36.98 5.14 -37.31
C TYR A 617 36.83 5.68 -38.75
N ASN A 618 37.27 6.91 -39.05
CA ASN A 618 37.11 7.54 -40.37
C ASN A 618 35.70 7.29 -40.96
N MET A 619 34.67 7.49 -40.14
CA MET A 619 33.29 7.20 -40.51
C MET A 619 33.00 7.88 -41.85
N ALA A 620 32.64 7.09 -42.87
CA ALA A 620 32.52 7.59 -44.23
C ALA A 620 31.52 8.76 -44.26
N PRO A 621 31.73 9.79 -45.11
CA PRO A 621 30.81 10.91 -45.26
C PRO A 621 29.46 10.40 -45.80
N GLY A 622 28.60 9.93 -44.90
CA GLY A 622 27.35 9.21 -45.21
C GLY A 622 26.81 8.36 -44.06
N GLU A 623 27.66 7.88 -43.14
CA GLU A 623 27.20 7.17 -41.95
C GLU A 623 26.78 8.16 -40.86
N SER A 624 25.48 8.18 -40.56
CA SER A 624 24.92 9.02 -39.49
C SER A 624 25.34 8.48 -38.11
N LEU A 625 25.90 9.35 -37.26
CA LEU A 625 26.24 9.03 -35.86
C LEU A 625 25.00 8.69 -35.00
N PHE A 626 23.82 9.18 -35.40
CA PHE A 626 22.58 9.05 -34.65
C PHE A 626 22.16 7.59 -34.38
N PRO A 627 22.08 6.68 -35.36
CA PRO A 627 21.89 5.25 -35.13
C PRO A 627 22.85 4.64 -34.11
N SER A 628 24.14 5.00 -34.15
CA SER A 628 25.13 4.51 -33.18
C SER A 628 24.82 4.98 -31.76
N LEU A 629 24.41 6.25 -31.58
CA LEU A 629 23.97 6.75 -30.27
C LEU A 629 22.70 6.06 -29.77
N VAL A 630 21.76 5.78 -30.68
CA VAL A 630 20.54 5.02 -30.34
C VAL A 630 20.87 3.62 -29.83
N VAL A 631 21.86 2.96 -30.43
CA VAL A 631 22.36 1.65 -29.96
C VAL A 631 23.04 1.78 -28.58
N LEU A 632 23.88 2.80 -28.36
CA LEU A 632 24.50 3.04 -27.04
C LEU A 632 23.46 3.26 -25.93
N ILE A 633 22.45 4.09 -26.21
CA ILE A 633 21.34 4.35 -25.26
C ILE A 633 20.56 3.05 -25.00
N SER A 634 20.28 2.29 -26.05
CA SER A 634 19.57 1.01 -25.94
C SER A 634 20.36 -0.02 -25.12
N ASP A 635 21.67 -0.11 -25.30
CA ASP A 635 22.55 -1.00 -24.54
C ASP A 635 22.60 -0.63 -23.06
N LEU A 636 22.74 0.66 -22.73
CA LEU A 636 22.71 1.13 -21.35
C LEU A 636 21.36 0.87 -20.68
N LEU A 637 20.25 1.10 -21.39
CA LEU A 637 18.91 0.79 -20.89
C LEU A 637 18.74 -0.72 -20.68
N ALA A 638 19.14 -1.55 -21.65
CA ALA A 638 19.03 -3.00 -21.56
C ALA A 638 19.85 -3.56 -20.39
N ALA A 639 21.11 -3.13 -20.25
CA ALA A 639 22.00 -3.53 -19.16
C ALA A 639 21.53 -3.05 -17.79
N CYS A 640 20.86 -1.90 -17.70
CA CYS A 640 20.21 -1.47 -16.47
C CYS A 640 19.02 -2.40 -16.13
N LEU A 641 18.18 -2.70 -17.14
CA LEU A 641 16.95 -3.48 -16.99
C LEU A 641 17.18 -4.97 -16.68
N THR A 642 18.40 -5.52 -16.81
CA THR A 642 18.72 -6.86 -16.29
C THR A 642 18.50 -6.95 -14.77
N ASN A 643 18.62 -5.83 -14.05
CA ASN A 643 18.37 -5.73 -12.61
C ASN A 643 16.88 -5.67 -12.24
N LEU A 644 15.97 -5.72 -13.22
CA LEU A 644 14.53 -5.62 -12.99
C LEU A 644 13.97 -6.81 -12.20
N ARG A 645 14.46 -8.04 -12.45
CA ARG A 645 14.01 -9.25 -11.73
C ARG A 645 14.31 -9.17 -10.22
N PRO A 646 15.55 -8.90 -9.79
CA PRO A 646 15.87 -8.65 -8.38
C PRO A 646 15.03 -7.53 -7.77
N PHE A 647 14.81 -6.44 -8.50
CA PHE A 647 13.99 -5.32 -8.04
C PHE A 647 12.51 -5.71 -7.79
N ILE A 648 11.89 -6.43 -8.73
CA ILE A 648 10.51 -6.93 -8.58
C ILE A 648 10.42 -7.86 -7.36
N PHE A 649 11.44 -8.68 -7.14
CA PHE A 649 11.48 -9.59 -6.00
C PHE A 649 11.69 -8.87 -4.67
N SER A 650 12.55 -7.85 -4.61
CA SER A 650 12.79 -7.09 -3.37
C SER A 650 11.53 -6.38 -2.88
N LYS A 651 10.67 -5.92 -3.81
CA LYS A 651 9.33 -5.40 -3.49
C LYS A 651 8.45 -6.43 -2.75
N CYS A 652 8.70 -7.73 -2.91
CA CYS A 652 7.97 -8.79 -2.22
C CYS A 652 8.51 -9.08 -0.81
N LEU A 653 9.74 -8.66 -0.51
CA LEU A 653 10.41 -8.88 0.77
C LEU A 653 10.18 -7.74 1.77
N LYS A 654 9.27 -6.80 1.48
CA LYS A 654 9.02 -5.65 2.35
C LYS A 654 8.59 -6.11 3.76
N THR A 655 9.28 -5.57 4.77
CA THR A 655 9.14 -5.99 6.17
C THR A 655 7.84 -5.48 6.80
N THR A 656 7.41 -4.27 6.44
CA THR A 656 6.20 -3.62 6.97
C THR A 656 4.92 -4.34 6.50
N ILE A 657 4.17 -4.90 7.45
CA ILE A 657 2.97 -5.70 7.19
C ILE A 657 1.86 -4.90 6.49
N GLU A 658 1.74 -3.60 6.79
CA GLU A 658 0.75 -2.70 6.19
C GLU A 658 1.01 -2.41 4.71
N GLU A 659 2.28 -2.27 4.32
CA GLU A 659 2.67 -1.85 2.96
C GLU A 659 2.88 -3.02 2.00
N ARG A 660 3.15 -4.20 2.55
CA ARG A 660 3.51 -5.41 1.80
C ARG A 660 2.51 -5.76 0.69
N LYS A 661 1.21 -5.73 0.99
CA LYS A 661 0.16 -6.00 -0.02
C LYS A 661 0.12 -4.96 -1.14
N GLY A 662 0.48 -3.70 -0.86
CA GLY A 662 0.62 -2.66 -1.87
C GLY A 662 1.84 -2.92 -2.75
N SER A 663 2.97 -3.21 -2.10
CA SER A 663 4.26 -3.49 -2.74
C SER A 663 4.22 -4.70 -3.67
N VAL A 664 3.65 -5.84 -3.23
CA VAL A 664 3.51 -7.03 -4.09
C VAL A 664 2.55 -6.78 -5.26
N ARG A 665 1.52 -5.94 -5.07
CA ARG A 665 0.63 -5.56 -6.18
C ARG A 665 1.36 -4.80 -7.27
N GLU A 666 2.18 -3.84 -6.84
CA GLU A 666 3.02 -3.04 -7.71
C GLU A 666 4.02 -3.94 -8.44
N ALA A 667 4.63 -4.91 -7.75
CA ALA A 667 5.51 -5.91 -8.35
C ALA A 667 4.82 -6.74 -9.45
N VAL A 668 3.61 -7.25 -9.19
CA VAL A 668 2.80 -7.98 -10.20
C VAL A 668 2.46 -7.08 -11.39
N TYR A 669 2.10 -5.83 -11.12
CA TYR A 669 1.77 -4.87 -12.16
C TYR A 669 2.96 -4.53 -13.05
N ILE A 670 4.13 -4.26 -12.45
CA ILE A 670 5.39 -4.01 -13.16
C ILE A 670 5.81 -5.24 -13.96
N LEU A 671 5.67 -6.45 -13.41
CA LEU A 671 5.95 -7.67 -14.16
C LEU A 671 5.08 -7.75 -15.42
N GLY A 672 3.78 -7.47 -15.32
CA GLY A 672 2.86 -7.41 -16.45
C GLY A 672 3.28 -6.41 -17.54
N GLN A 673 3.77 -5.22 -17.14
CA GLN A 673 4.29 -4.22 -18.08
C GLN A 673 5.59 -4.65 -18.77
N MET A 674 6.38 -5.51 -18.13
CA MET A 674 7.74 -5.80 -18.58
C MET A 674 7.91 -7.21 -19.14
N VAL A 675 6.83 -7.99 -19.29
CA VAL A 675 6.89 -9.37 -19.82
C VAL A 675 7.66 -9.45 -21.14
N GLU A 676 7.36 -8.57 -22.10
CA GLU A 676 8.03 -8.59 -23.41
C GLU A 676 9.51 -8.19 -23.29
N ILE A 677 9.82 -7.20 -22.45
CA ILE A 677 11.19 -6.73 -22.22
C ILE A 677 12.04 -7.81 -21.56
N VAL A 678 11.50 -8.51 -20.55
CA VAL A 678 12.19 -9.62 -19.90
C VAL A 678 12.47 -10.74 -20.91
N LYS A 679 11.52 -11.05 -21.81
CA LYS A 679 11.73 -12.03 -22.89
C LYS A 679 12.79 -11.60 -23.89
N LEU A 680 12.93 -10.30 -24.17
CA LEU A 680 14.01 -9.77 -25.01
C LEU A 680 15.38 -9.88 -24.31
N LEU A 681 15.45 -9.56 -23.02
CA LEU A 681 16.70 -9.63 -22.24
C LEU A 681 17.23 -11.06 -22.11
N ASP A 682 16.35 -12.06 -22.06
CA ASP A 682 16.72 -13.49 -22.03
C ASP A 682 17.41 -13.99 -23.32
N GLN A 683 17.41 -13.20 -24.39
CA GLN A 683 18.14 -13.56 -25.61
C GLN A 683 19.66 -13.36 -25.48
N SER A 684 20.13 -12.63 -24.46
CA SER A 684 21.56 -12.40 -24.24
C SER A 684 22.19 -13.52 -23.41
N SER A 685 23.15 -14.23 -24.00
CA SER A 685 23.92 -15.30 -23.34
C SER A 685 24.75 -14.79 -22.16
N LEU A 686 25.26 -13.55 -22.22
CA LEU A 686 26.05 -12.93 -21.15
C LEU A 686 25.19 -12.47 -19.96
N SER A 687 23.95 -12.03 -20.22
CA SER A 687 22.98 -11.67 -19.17
C SER A 687 22.59 -12.88 -18.31
N ILE A 688 22.63 -14.10 -18.84
CA ILE A 688 22.21 -15.31 -18.12
C ILE A 688 23.32 -15.85 -17.20
N VAL A 689 24.59 -15.56 -17.49
CA VAL A 689 25.73 -16.22 -16.81
C VAL A 689 26.26 -15.44 -15.59
N TYR A 690 26.17 -14.11 -15.57
CA TYR A 690 26.86 -13.27 -14.56
C TYR A 690 25.96 -12.32 -13.75
N SER A 691 24.64 -12.40 -13.93
CA SER A 691 23.68 -11.38 -13.44
C SER A 691 23.66 -11.17 -11.93
N ASP A 692 23.98 -12.18 -11.10
CA ASP A 692 23.95 -12.05 -9.63
C ASP A 692 25.07 -11.14 -9.06
N LYS A 693 26.08 -10.79 -9.87
CA LYS A 693 27.22 -9.95 -9.45
C LYS A 693 27.31 -8.60 -10.16
N ILE A 694 26.46 -8.33 -11.15
CA ILE A 694 26.60 -7.17 -12.03
C ILE A 694 25.39 -6.25 -11.86
N THR A 695 25.57 -5.22 -11.04
CA THR A 695 24.47 -4.30 -10.66
C THR A 695 24.73 -2.86 -11.11
N THR A 696 26.00 -2.48 -11.23
CA THR A 696 26.43 -1.13 -11.59
C THR A 696 27.07 -1.08 -12.97
N ILE A 697 27.16 0.13 -13.55
CA ILE A 697 27.93 0.37 -14.78
C ILE A 697 29.39 -0.09 -14.61
N ALA A 698 29.98 0.13 -13.43
CA ALA A 698 31.36 -0.26 -13.14
C ALA A 698 31.55 -1.79 -13.21
N ASP A 699 30.58 -2.56 -12.72
CA ASP A 699 30.60 -4.02 -12.79
C ASP A 699 30.55 -4.50 -14.25
N TRP A 700 29.66 -3.92 -15.06
CA TRP A 700 29.56 -4.23 -16.50
C TRP A 700 30.85 -3.90 -17.24
N ARG A 701 31.44 -2.72 -17.00
CA ARG A 701 32.72 -2.33 -17.62
C ARG A 701 33.85 -3.25 -17.18
N SER A 702 33.87 -3.68 -15.92
CA SER A 702 34.85 -4.63 -15.39
C SER A 702 34.70 -6.02 -16.03
N LEU A 703 33.48 -6.51 -16.20
CA LEU A 703 33.20 -7.77 -16.91
C LEU A 703 33.75 -7.72 -18.35
N HIS A 704 33.47 -6.65 -19.10
CA HIS A 704 33.98 -6.51 -20.47
C HIS A 704 35.51 -6.40 -20.54
N LYS A 705 36.16 -5.82 -19.53
CA LYS A 705 37.63 -5.82 -19.41
C LYS A 705 38.16 -7.24 -19.17
N ALA A 706 37.46 -8.04 -18.35
CA ALA A 706 37.85 -9.41 -18.01
C ALA A 706 37.62 -10.44 -19.14
N ILE A 707 36.69 -10.19 -20.08
CA ILE A 707 36.45 -11.07 -21.23
C ILE A 707 37.52 -10.88 -22.34
N LYS A 708 38.10 -9.68 -22.44
CA LYS A 708 39.10 -9.30 -23.47
C LYS A 708 40.35 -10.22 -23.55
N PRO A 709 40.91 -10.77 -22.45
CA PRO A 709 42.08 -11.66 -22.51
C PRO A 709 41.78 -13.07 -23.06
N LEU A 710 40.55 -13.58 -22.96
CA LEU A 710 40.23 -14.95 -23.39
C LEU A 710 40.08 -15.11 -24.92
N ALA A 711 39.80 -14.03 -25.65
CA ALA A 711 39.60 -14.07 -27.09
C ALA A 711 40.90 -14.02 -27.92
N ILE A 712 42.09 -13.92 -27.28
CA ILE A 712 43.39 -13.74 -27.95
C ILE A 712 44.34 -14.94 -27.71
N ALA A 713 43.86 -16.09 -27.23
CA ALA A 713 44.69 -17.30 -27.25
C ALA A 713 44.64 -17.93 -28.65
N PRO A 714 45.76 -18.03 -29.40
CA PRO A 714 45.77 -18.74 -30.67
C PRO A 714 45.52 -20.23 -30.42
N HIS A 715 44.68 -20.83 -31.26
CA HIS A 715 44.45 -22.27 -31.30
C HIS A 715 45.76 -23.06 -31.18
N PRO A 716 45.89 -23.99 -30.21
CA PRO A 716 46.83 -25.07 -30.35
C PRO A 716 46.27 -26.04 -31.38
N THR A 717 47.05 -26.26 -32.44
CA THR A 717 46.86 -27.26 -33.47
C THR A 717 46.54 -28.61 -32.84
N MET A 718 45.54 -29.30 -33.40
CA MET A 718 45.23 -30.69 -33.07
C MET A 718 46.47 -31.58 -33.25
N ALA A 719 46.97 -32.13 -32.14
CA ALA A 719 47.52 -33.49 -32.07
C ALA A 719 47.55 -33.94 -30.60
N ASP A 720 47.18 -35.20 -30.41
CA ASP A 720 47.38 -36.04 -29.22
C ASP A 720 46.35 -35.99 -28.08
N THR A 721 45.29 -36.77 -28.31
CA THR A 721 44.56 -37.57 -27.32
C THR A 721 45.44 -38.23 -26.26
N ALA A 722 45.23 -37.92 -24.97
CA ALA A 722 45.35 -38.89 -23.87
C ALA A 722 44.66 -38.38 -22.57
N SER A 723 43.64 -39.12 -22.15
CA SER A 723 43.06 -39.30 -20.80
C SER A 723 42.92 -38.10 -19.85
N ILE A 724 41.68 -37.62 -19.67
CA ILE A 724 41.26 -36.91 -18.45
C ILE A 724 40.84 -37.97 -17.43
N ASN A 725 41.65 -38.12 -16.38
CA ASN A 725 41.29 -38.88 -15.19
C ASN A 725 40.99 -37.90 -14.04
N ALA A 726 39.94 -38.23 -13.28
CA ALA A 726 39.43 -37.50 -12.13
C ALA A 726 40.49 -37.25 -11.05
N GLY A 727 40.35 -36.13 -10.35
CA GLY A 727 41.19 -35.79 -9.19
C GLY A 727 40.68 -34.56 -8.46
N GLU A 728 39.67 -34.76 -7.63
CA GLU A 728 39.35 -33.87 -6.51
C GLU A 728 40.61 -33.62 -5.67
N LYS A 729 40.90 -32.35 -5.36
CA LYS A 729 41.81 -31.98 -4.28
C LYS A 729 41.17 -30.89 -3.42
N TYR A 730 40.61 -31.35 -2.32
CA TYR A 730 40.62 -30.62 -1.04
C TYR A 730 42.07 -30.40 -0.57
N LEU A 731 42.20 -29.44 0.38
CA LEU A 731 43.34 -29.06 1.24
C LEU A 731 43.96 -27.71 0.87
N ASN A 732 44.34 -26.81 1.77
CA ASN A 732 44.04 -26.52 3.18
C ASN A 732 44.93 -25.30 3.53
N ILE A 733 44.47 -24.44 4.45
CA ILE A 733 45.26 -23.67 5.44
C ILE A 733 46.20 -22.55 4.93
N SER A 734 45.87 -21.31 5.26
CA SER A 734 46.50 -20.54 6.37
C SER A 734 45.62 -19.36 6.76
#